data_AF-A0A916ZWF7-F1
#
_entry.id   AF-A0A916ZWF7-F1
#
_cell.length_a   1.000
_cell.length_b   1.000
_cell.length_c   1.000
_cell.angle_alpha   90.00
_cell.angle_beta   90.00
_cell.angle_gamma   90.00
#
_symmetry.space_group_name_H-M   'P 1'
#
loop_
_entity.id
_entity.type
_entity.pdbx_description
1 polymer ?
#
loop_
_entity_poly.entity_id
_entity_poly.type
_entity_poly.pdbx_seq_one_letter_code
_entity_poly.pdbx_strand_id
1 'polypeptide(L)'
;MTDLLRVEDLTVEFKVMAGTTRAVSNLSFRVPPGKTVAIVGESGSGKSVTAQAILGILPGIARRRSGRILFRDGNRPELDLAALSPRSKDFAGIRGGRISMIFQEPTTSFSALHTIGDQIGEVLKLHEGIDGKAAREAVIRALGEVGFKHPERSVDAYPFELSGGLCQRAMIAMAMICKPALLIADEPTTALDVTVQAEILKLMRALQEKNGTAILLIAHDLGVVANMADEMVVVYHGEVMESGPAEALFADPRHPYLKALLKAVPRIGMEPGERLTPVREIAVDVAGTARRGKAPAAAVCAAGEPLIKIRGLAKGFTNRSERRWLKRSTGPLAMAVNGVDLDIRRGECLGLVGESGCGKTTFSKMIVRTVPADEGSVEMRGPNGAEDVLALEGEALRRWRTRVQYVFQNPFSALNPRLTVGQIIAEPLQIHGYGDRPERKARVAELLRLVGLDATHMNRYPHSFSGGQRQRIGIARALALDPELIIFDEPVSALDVSIQAQILNLLRDLKDALGLTYLFISHNLAVVDYLADRIAVMASGRLVELAPREELFRAPRHPYTKALMAAVPQPDPKQRLDFSKISLSRQSSPDAWGAPFAPDERGEPHWIGIGPDHYVRAHELPPVADLGGRTIEEHREIALSLATDPAGEPIVHLDFESGTLAGWSTRRLAGAHSARVQGEVVRVGTRACRFELRPDDHVSQGRRAELRDWYNAPFDTETWYGFSTLLPADFAPPLGTGIVLAQWHDQARLGEPSGKPPLAIRFRDGRLRFTGAFDEVASANPAHPHVFHEMPAPLGTWMDFVFRIRWSREGDSAIEAFLNGKPLFSFWGPLGYRNEEKAPYFKLGLYASAAIDAPLVAYHDNYSRGPSFDAVDPSKLHPAPAALEPV
;
A
#
# COMPACT_ATOMS: atom_id res chain seq x y z
N MET A 1 5.10 -16.72 -32.43
CA MET A 1 4.11 -17.65 -31.82
C MET A 1 2.72 -17.23 -32.30
N THR A 2 1.76 -18.15 -32.39
CA THR A 2 0.37 -17.84 -32.76
C THR A 2 -0.48 -17.56 -31.52
N ASP A 3 -1.44 -16.65 -31.63
CA ASP A 3 -2.36 -16.29 -30.55
C ASP A 3 -3.31 -17.45 -30.18
N LEU A 4 -3.76 -17.47 -28.92
CA LEU A 4 -4.74 -18.43 -28.42
C LEU A 4 -6.17 -18.02 -28.78
N LEU A 5 -6.46 -16.72 -28.68
CA LEU A 5 -7.74 -16.12 -29.09
C LEU A 5 -7.47 -14.87 -29.93
N ARG A 6 -8.20 -14.70 -31.02
CA ARG A 6 -8.35 -13.43 -31.75
C ARG A 6 -9.82 -13.10 -31.88
N VAL A 7 -10.18 -11.89 -31.47
CA VAL A 7 -11.50 -11.29 -31.71
C VAL A 7 -11.30 -10.24 -32.80
N GLU A 8 -12.10 -10.32 -33.86
CA GLU A 8 -11.97 -9.47 -35.04
C GLU A 8 -13.33 -8.86 -35.38
N ASP A 9 -13.41 -7.52 -35.42
CA ASP A 9 -14.56 -6.71 -35.83
C ASP A 9 -15.89 -7.09 -35.14
N LEU A 10 -15.80 -7.50 -33.88
CA LEU A 10 -16.94 -7.96 -33.09
C LEU A 10 -17.94 -6.82 -32.91
N THR A 11 -19.18 -7.04 -33.34
CA THR A 11 -20.29 -6.09 -33.12
C THR A 11 -21.45 -6.81 -32.47
N VAL A 12 -21.97 -6.26 -31.37
CA VAL A 12 -23.10 -6.82 -30.59
C VAL A 12 -24.16 -5.75 -30.38
N GLU A 13 -25.39 -6.08 -30.78
CA GLU A 13 -26.56 -5.21 -30.72
C GLU A 13 -27.62 -5.77 -29.75
N PHE A 14 -28.14 -4.91 -28.88
CA PHE A 14 -29.26 -5.19 -27.98
C PHE A 14 -30.56 -4.61 -28.55
N LYS A 15 -31.61 -5.42 -28.58
CA LYS A 15 -32.99 -4.98 -28.84
C LYS A 15 -33.65 -4.60 -27.52
N VAL A 16 -33.90 -3.31 -27.33
CA VAL A 16 -34.63 -2.75 -26.19
C VAL A 16 -35.93 -2.11 -26.66
N MET A 17 -36.87 -1.80 -25.76
CA MET A 17 -38.14 -1.19 -26.14
C MET A 17 -37.98 0.17 -26.84
N ALA A 18 -36.88 0.88 -26.58
CA ALA A 18 -36.54 2.16 -27.19
C ALA A 18 -35.81 2.05 -28.56
N GLY A 19 -35.52 0.84 -29.05
CA GLY A 19 -34.82 0.62 -30.32
C GLY A 19 -33.69 -0.41 -30.26
N THR A 20 -32.72 -0.31 -31.16
CA THR A 20 -31.53 -1.17 -31.18
C THR A 20 -30.31 -0.37 -30.73
N THR A 21 -29.64 -0.82 -29.67
CA THR A 21 -28.43 -0.18 -29.13
C THR A 21 -27.22 -1.08 -29.40
N ARG A 22 -26.13 -0.52 -29.97
CA ARG A 22 -24.84 -1.24 -30.02
C ARG A 22 -24.17 -1.15 -28.66
N ALA A 23 -23.79 -2.31 -28.12
CA ALA A 23 -23.01 -2.41 -26.89
C ALA A 23 -21.52 -2.69 -27.18
N VAL A 24 -21.23 -3.26 -28.35
CA VAL A 24 -19.88 -3.51 -28.87
C VAL A 24 -19.89 -3.17 -30.36
N SER A 25 -18.89 -2.46 -30.84
CA SER A 25 -18.78 -1.94 -32.21
C SER A 25 -17.37 -2.19 -32.75
N ASN A 26 -17.23 -3.05 -33.76
CA ASN A 26 -15.96 -3.37 -34.43
C ASN A 26 -14.78 -3.65 -33.47
N LEU A 27 -15.05 -4.32 -32.34
CA LEU A 27 -14.06 -4.54 -31.30
C LEU A 27 -13.09 -5.66 -31.72
N SER A 28 -11.78 -5.34 -31.71
CA SER A 28 -10.71 -6.23 -32.17
C SER A 28 -9.56 -6.28 -31.16
N PHE A 29 -9.16 -7.48 -30.75
CA PHE A 29 -8.00 -7.72 -29.86
C PHE A 29 -7.54 -9.19 -29.94
N ARG A 30 -6.38 -9.49 -29.32
CA ARG A 30 -5.83 -10.85 -29.21
C ARG A 30 -5.54 -11.22 -27.76
N VAL A 31 -5.49 -12.52 -27.48
CA VAL A 31 -4.98 -13.09 -26.23
C VAL A 31 -3.86 -14.07 -26.57
N PRO A 32 -2.59 -13.78 -26.25
CA PRO A 32 -1.49 -14.72 -26.42
C PRO A 32 -1.59 -15.89 -25.42
N PRO A 33 -1.05 -17.09 -25.75
CA PRO A 33 -1.05 -18.23 -24.84
C PRO A 33 -0.24 -17.94 -23.56
N GLY A 34 -0.77 -18.38 -22.40
CA GLY A 34 -0.14 -18.19 -21.08
C GLY A 34 -0.09 -16.75 -20.56
N LYS A 35 -0.57 -15.76 -21.32
CA LYS A 35 -0.52 -14.33 -20.99
C LYS A 35 -1.82 -13.81 -20.40
N THR A 36 -1.74 -12.71 -19.65
CA THR A 36 -2.89 -11.98 -19.14
C THR A 36 -3.16 -10.76 -20.00
N VAL A 37 -4.35 -10.71 -20.61
CA VAL A 37 -4.83 -9.53 -21.34
C VAL A 37 -6.00 -8.93 -20.57
N ALA A 38 -5.91 -7.64 -20.26
CA ALA A 38 -6.96 -6.91 -19.53
C ALA A 38 -7.84 -6.08 -20.48
N ILE A 39 -9.17 -6.18 -20.34
CA ILE A 39 -10.13 -5.25 -20.95
C ILE A 39 -10.60 -4.27 -19.88
N VAL A 40 -10.38 -2.97 -20.11
CA VAL A 40 -10.61 -1.90 -19.13
C VAL A 40 -11.51 -0.81 -19.72
N GLY A 41 -12.40 -0.25 -18.90
CA GLY A 41 -13.28 0.86 -19.27
C GLY A 41 -14.48 1.00 -18.32
N GLU A 42 -15.26 2.07 -18.48
CA GLU A 42 -16.50 2.32 -17.72
C GLU A 42 -17.53 1.17 -17.86
N SER A 43 -18.49 1.09 -16.94
CA SER A 43 -19.62 0.18 -17.03
C SER A 43 -20.47 0.49 -18.26
N GLY A 44 -21.01 -0.55 -18.89
CA GLY A 44 -21.72 -0.43 -20.16
C GLY A 44 -20.83 -0.19 -21.40
N SER A 45 -19.49 -0.14 -21.28
CA SER A 45 -18.57 -0.06 -22.43
C SER A 45 -18.46 -1.34 -23.27
N GLY A 46 -19.16 -2.43 -22.91
CA GLY A 46 -19.21 -3.67 -23.67
C GLY A 46 -18.28 -4.80 -23.21
N LYS A 47 -17.56 -4.63 -22.09
CA LYS A 47 -16.58 -5.60 -21.56
C LYS A 47 -17.18 -7.01 -21.33
N SER A 48 -18.13 -7.14 -20.42
CA SER A 48 -18.81 -8.41 -20.11
C SER A 48 -19.62 -8.96 -21.29
N VAL A 49 -20.15 -8.08 -22.16
CA VAL A 49 -20.82 -8.47 -23.41
C VAL A 49 -19.85 -9.16 -24.37
N THR A 50 -18.59 -8.70 -24.41
CA THR A 50 -17.52 -9.32 -25.21
C THR A 50 -17.19 -10.71 -24.70
N ALA A 51 -17.06 -10.90 -23.38
CA ALA A 51 -16.91 -12.23 -22.77
C ALA A 51 -18.08 -13.18 -23.09
N GLN A 52 -19.32 -12.70 -22.93
CA GLN A 52 -20.53 -13.47 -23.26
C GLN A 52 -20.62 -13.82 -24.76
N ALA A 53 -20.11 -12.96 -25.64
CA ALA A 53 -20.04 -13.22 -27.08
C ALA A 53 -19.01 -14.32 -27.41
N ILE A 54 -17.82 -14.29 -26.79
CA ILE A 54 -16.77 -15.33 -26.93
C ILE A 54 -17.30 -16.70 -26.49
N LEU A 55 -18.04 -16.75 -25.38
CA LEU A 55 -18.60 -17.99 -24.85
C LEU A 55 -19.90 -18.42 -25.52
N GLY A 56 -20.51 -17.59 -26.38
CA GLY A 56 -21.80 -17.87 -27.00
C GLY A 56 -22.98 -17.90 -26.01
N ILE A 57 -22.95 -17.10 -24.96
CA ILE A 57 -23.96 -17.01 -23.88
C ILE A 57 -24.68 -15.65 -23.82
N LEU A 58 -24.68 -14.89 -24.93
CA LEU A 58 -25.40 -13.62 -25.02
C LEU A 58 -26.89 -13.80 -24.64
N PRO A 59 -27.48 -12.86 -23.86
CA PRO A 59 -28.89 -12.92 -23.49
C PRO A 59 -29.78 -12.81 -24.72
N GLY A 60 -31.00 -13.36 -24.68
CA GLY A 60 -31.90 -13.42 -25.85
C GLY A 60 -32.31 -12.08 -26.48
N ILE A 61 -32.11 -10.96 -25.77
CA ILE A 61 -32.28 -9.59 -26.29
C ILE A 61 -31.06 -9.08 -27.08
N ALA A 62 -29.90 -9.74 -26.95
CA ALA A 62 -28.65 -9.39 -27.60
C ALA A 62 -28.36 -10.33 -28.79
N ARG A 63 -27.70 -9.79 -29.80
CA ARG A 63 -27.34 -10.47 -31.04
C ARG A 63 -25.95 -10.02 -31.50
N ARG A 64 -25.07 -10.97 -31.80
CA ARG A 64 -23.87 -10.69 -32.59
C ARG A 64 -24.30 -10.33 -34.03
N ARG A 65 -23.81 -9.21 -34.54
CA ARG A 65 -24.09 -8.72 -35.91
C ARG A 65 -22.98 -9.09 -36.88
N SER A 66 -21.73 -9.00 -36.47
CA SER A 66 -20.53 -9.25 -37.28
C SER A 66 -19.35 -9.65 -36.38
N GLY A 67 -18.24 -9.97 -37.04
CA GLY A 67 -16.98 -10.31 -36.41
C GLY A 67 -16.73 -11.81 -36.28
N ARG A 68 -15.46 -12.17 -36.11
CA ARG A 68 -14.94 -13.53 -35.93
C ARG A 68 -14.33 -13.67 -34.53
N ILE A 69 -14.35 -14.90 -34.02
CA ILE A 69 -13.80 -15.24 -32.70
C ILE A 69 -12.96 -16.52 -32.90
N LEU A 70 -11.72 -16.31 -33.34
CA LEU A 70 -10.80 -17.37 -33.72
C LEU A 70 -10.11 -17.92 -32.47
N PHE A 71 -10.30 -19.20 -32.16
CA PHE A 71 -9.70 -19.89 -31.03
C PHE A 71 -8.76 -20.99 -31.52
N ARG A 72 -7.54 -21.05 -30.97
CA ARG A 72 -6.50 -22.02 -31.37
C ARG A 72 -5.72 -22.50 -30.16
N ASP A 73 -5.87 -23.79 -29.86
CA ASP A 73 -5.41 -24.38 -28.61
C ASP A 73 -4.40 -25.51 -28.86
N GLY A 74 -3.12 -25.20 -28.66
CA GLY A 74 -2.00 -26.06 -29.03
C GLY A 74 -1.97 -26.35 -30.53
N ASN A 75 -1.81 -27.63 -30.90
CA ASN A 75 -1.79 -28.09 -32.30
C ASN A 75 -3.19 -28.35 -32.88
N ARG A 76 -4.28 -27.96 -32.20
CA ARG A 76 -5.63 -28.07 -32.74
C ARG A 76 -5.81 -27.08 -33.91
N PRO A 77 -6.64 -27.40 -34.92
CA PRO A 77 -6.98 -26.44 -35.95
C PRO A 77 -7.66 -25.21 -35.33
N GLU A 78 -7.43 -24.05 -35.95
CA GLU A 78 -8.12 -22.82 -35.57
C GLU A 78 -9.62 -22.94 -35.85
N LEU A 79 -10.43 -22.50 -34.91
CA LEU A 79 -11.88 -22.62 -34.94
C LEU A 79 -12.52 -21.25 -34.71
N ASP A 80 -13.37 -20.82 -35.64
CA ASP A 80 -14.19 -19.63 -35.44
C ASP A 80 -15.41 -19.97 -34.56
N LEU A 81 -15.32 -19.64 -33.28
CA LEU A 81 -16.42 -19.80 -32.32
C LEU A 81 -17.67 -19.01 -32.74
N ALA A 82 -17.50 -17.95 -33.55
CA ALA A 82 -18.62 -17.19 -34.06
C ALA A 82 -19.47 -18.01 -35.06
N ALA A 83 -18.86 -18.93 -35.81
CA ALA A 83 -19.55 -19.78 -36.78
C ALA A 83 -20.35 -20.93 -36.14
N LEU A 84 -20.05 -21.27 -34.88
CA LEU A 84 -20.76 -22.33 -34.15
C LEU A 84 -22.17 -21.89 -33.71
N SER A 85 -23.11 -22.83 -33.73
CA SER A 85 -24.40 -22.65 -33.06
C SER A 85 -24.19 -22.63 -31.54
N PRO A 86 -24.73 -21.65 -30.78
CA PRO A 86 -24.64 -21.61 -29.32
C PRO A 86 -25.18 -22.84 -28.56
N ARG A 87 -25.90 -23.72 -29.26
CA ARG A 87 -26.47 -24.99 -28.75
C ARG A 87 -25.79 -26.24 -29.35
N SER A 88 -24.70 -26.12 -30.12
CA SER A 88 -24.00 -27.29 -30.66
C SER A 88 -23.21 -28.03 -29.59
N LYS A 89 -23.00 -29.33 -29.79
CA LYS A 89 -22.10 -30.13 -28.95
C LYS A 89 -20.65 -29.63 -29.03
N ASP A 90 -20.23 -29.10 -30.18
CA ASP A 90 -18.88 -28.58 -30.37
C ASP A 90 -18.61 -27.35 -29.50
N PHE A 91 -19.57 -26.42 -29.42
CA PHE A 91 -19.45 -25.26 -28.51
C PHE A 91 -19.52 -25.73 -27.05
N ALA A 92 -20.42 -26.67 -26.73
CA ALA A 92 -20.52 -27.23 -25.39
C ALA A 92 -19.22 -27.94 -24.94
N GLY A 93 -18.48 -28.59 -25.85
CA GLY A 93 -17.17 -29.19 -25.55
C GLY A 93 -16.04 -28.18 -25.31
N ILE A 94 -16.23 -26.91 -25.68
CA ILE A 94 -15.25 -25.82 -25.49
C ILE A 94 -15.58 -25.03 -24.22
N ARG A 95 -16.84 -24.65 -24.02
CA ARG A 95 -17.31 -23.91 -22.84
C ARG A 95 -17.19 -24.78 -21.58
N GLY A 96 -16.53 -24.30 -20.54
CA GLY A 96 -16.30 -25.03 -19.28
C GLY A 96 -15.12 -26.02 -19.33
N GLY A 97 -14.84 -26.61 -20.49
CA GLY A 97 -13.69 -27.52 -20.68
C GLY A 97 -12.40 -26.82 -21.12
N ARG A 98 -12.45 -25.96 -22.13
CA ARG A 98 -11.26 -25.28 -22.72
C ARG A 98 -11.28 -23.76 -22.55
N ILE A 99 -12.47 -23.16 -22.49
CA ILE A 99 -12.70 -21.77 -22.13
C ILE A 99 -13.68 -21.72 -20.96
N SER A 100 -13.21 -21.27 -19.81
CA SER A 100 -14.01 -21.16 -18.58
C SER A 100 -14.24 -19.70 -18.20
N MET A 101 -15.26 -19.43 -17.39
CA MET A 101 -15.59 -18.09 -16.92
C MET A 101 -15.71 -18.04 -15.40
N ILE A 102 -15.13 -17.02 -14.80
CA ILE A 102 -15.47 -16.52 -13.46
C ILE A 102 -16.41 -15.32 -13.69
N PHE A 103 -17.59 -15.38 -13.10
CA PHE A 103 -18.62 -14.34 -13.19
C PHE A 103 -18.48 -13.32 -12.05
N GLN A 104 -18.97 -12.09 -12.29
CA GLN A 104 -18.87 -10.93 -11.39
C GLN A 104 -19.51 -11.15 -10.01
N GLU A 105 -20.58 -11.95 -9.91
CA GLU A 105 -21.25 -12.26 -8.65
C GLU A 105 -21.31 -13.80 -8.43
N PRO A 106 -20.50 -14.37 -7.52
CA PRO A 106 -20.49 -15.81 -7.29
C PRO A 106 -21.81 -16.36 -6.75
N THR A 107 -22.45 -15.64 -5.83
CA THR A 107 -23.65 -16.09 -5.10
C THR A 107 -24.90 -16.18 -5.99
N THR A 108 -24.97 -15.40 -7.06
CA THR A 108 -26.05 -15.44 -8.06
C THR A 108 -25.74 -16.40 -9.22
N SER A 109 -24.46 -16.77 -9.39
CA SER A 109 -24.00 -17.71 -10.42
C SER A 109 -24.08 -19.18 -9.99
N PHE A 110 -23.90 -19.48 -8.70
CA PHE A 110 -24.14 -20.82 -8.16
C PHE A 110 -25.65 -21.09 -7.97
N SER A 111 -26.06 -22.33 -8.20
CA SER A 111 -27.36 -22.82 -7.76
C SER A 111 -27.38 -22.98 -6.24
N ALA A 112 -28.22 -22.19 -5.56
CA ALA A 112 -28.46 -22.30 -4.12
C ALA A 112 -29.12 -23.63 -3.68
N LEU A 113 -29.55 -24.47 -4.62
CA LEU A 113 -30.20 -25.77 -4.36
C LEU A 113 -29.22 -26.97 -4.34
N HIS A 114 -27.95 -26.76 -4.69
CA HIS A 114 -26.94 -27.82 -4.80
C HIS A 114 -25.71 -27.47 -3.96
N THR A 115 -24.93 -28.45 -3.54
CA THR A 115 -23.65 -28.19 -2.86
C THR A 115 -22.65 -27.59 -3.84
N ILE A 116 -21.57 -26.97 -3.34
CA ILE A 116 -20.46 -26.58 -4.23
C ILE A 116 -19.79 -27.83 -4.84
N GLY A 117 -19.79 -28.96 -4.12
CA GLY A 117 -19.18 -30.20 -4.58
C GLY A 117 -19.85 -30.77 -5.82
N ASP A 118 -21.18 -30.82 -5.82
CA ASP A 118 -21.98 -31.29 -6.96
C ASP A 118 -21.71 -30.45 -8.21
N GLN A 119 -21.72 -29.12 -8.04
CA GLN A 119 -21.59 -28.15 -9.14
C GLN A 119 -20.17 -28.13 -9.74
N ILE A 120 -19.13 -28.26 -8.91
CA ILE A 120 -17.75 -28.40 -9.40
C ILE A 120 -17.55 -29.79 -10.04
N GLY A 121 -18.14 -30.84 -9.48
CA GLY A 121 -18.07 -32.21 -10.01
C GLY A 121 -18.80 -32.40 -11.35
N GLU A 122 -19.89 -31.67 -11.59
CA GLU A 122 -20.63 -31.69 -12.86
C GLU A 122 -19.73 -31.31 -14.05
N VAL A 123 -18.81 -30.35 -13.88
CA VAL A 123 -17.86 -29.91 -14.92
C VAL A 123 -16.97 -31.09 -15.36
N LEU A 124 -16.41 -31.84 -14.41
CA LEU A 124 -15.61 -33.04 -14.71
C LEU A 124 -16.42 -34.14 -15.40
N LYS A 125 -17.67 -34.33 -14.98
CA LYS A 125 -18.57 -35.32 -15.58
C LYS A 125 -18.91 -34.98 -17.03
N LEU A 126 -19.12 -33.70 -17.34
CA LEU A 126 -19.47 -33.23 -18.68
C LEU A 126 -18.28 -33.20 -19.65
N HIS A 127 -17.08 -32.86 -19.18
CA HIS A 127 -15.92 -32.63 -20.07
C HIS A 127 -14.86 -33.74 -20.05
N GLU A 128 -14.73 -34.50 -18.95
CA GLU A 128 -13.73 -35.57 -18.80
C GLU A 128 -14.36 -36.95 -18.56
N GLY A 129 -15.68 -37.03 -18.34
CA GLY A 129 -16.39 -38.28 -18.06
C GLY A 129 -16.10 -38.86 -16.67
N ILE A 130 -15.47 -38.07 -15.79
CA ILE A 130 -15.13 -38.48 -14.42
C ILE A 130 -16.32 -38.20 -13.52
N ASP A 131 -16.80 -39.21 -12.78
CA ASP A 131 -18.00 -39.13 -11.94
C ASP A 131 -17.79 -39.82 -10.58
N GLY A 132 -18.76 -39.70 -9.67
CA GLY A 132 -18.82 -40.40 -8.39
C GLY A 132 -17.62 -40.11 -7.49
N LYS A 133 -17.01 -41.18 -6.94
CA LYS A 133 -15.90 -41.05 -5.98
C LYS A 133 -14.68 -40.35 -6.58
N ALA A 134 -14.34 -40.65 -7.84
CA ALA A 134 -13.18 -40.07 -8.51
C ALA A 134 -13.36 -38.56 -8.75
N ALA A 135 -14.58 -38.13 -9.14
CA ALA A 135 -14.93 -36.72 -9.25
C ALA A 135 -14.85 -36.04 -7.88
N ARG A 136 -15.47 -36.60 -6.83
CA ARG A 136 -15.43 -36.02 -5.48
C ARG A 136 -14.00 -35.86 -4.94
N GLU A 137 -13.13 -36.85 -5.13
CA GLU A 137 -11.71 -36.75 -4.75
C GLU A 137 -10.97 -35.65 -5.55
N ALA A 138 -11.29 -35.45 -6.83
CA ALA A 138 -10.74 -34.35 -7.63
C ALA A 138 -11.27 -32.98 -7.18
N VAL A 139 -12.55 -32.87 -6.84
CA VAL A 139 -13.15 -31.64 -6.28
C VAL A 139 -12.52 -31.28 -4.94
N ILE A 140 -12.33 -32.23 -4.03
CA ILE A 140 -11.66 -31.99 -2.74
C ILE A 140 -10.23 -31.46 -2.96
N ARG A 141 -9.48 -32.06 -3.90
CA ARG A 141 -8.15 -31.52 -4.28
C ARG A 141 -8.24 -30.10 -4.83
N ALA A 142 -9.18 -29.82 -5.75
CA ALA A 142 -9.37 -28.49 -6.32
C ALA A 142 -9.74 -27.43 -5.25
N LEU A 143 -10.60 -27.78 -4.29
CA LEU A 143 -10.94 -26.94 -3.15
C LEU A 143 -9.72 -26.68 -2.24
N GLY A 144 -8.85 -27.69 -2.05
CA GLY A 144 -7.56 -27.53 -1.38
C GLY A 144 -6.62 -26.56 -2.13
N GLU A 145 -6.50 -26.70 -3.45
CA GLU A 145 -5.66 -25.82 -4.29
C GLU A 145 -6.10 -24.35 -4.26
N VAL A 146 -7.41 -24.08 -4.16
CA VAL A 146 -7.95 -22.71 -4.00
C VAL A 146 -8.01 -22.23 -2.53
N GLY A 147 -7.44 -22.98 -1.59
CA GLY A 147 -7.19 -22.53 -0.22
C GLY A 147 -8.31 -22.76 0.80
N PHE A 148 -9.21 -23.73 0.60
CA PHE A 148 -10.13 -24.15 1.67
C PHE A 148 -9.34 -24.85 2.79
N LYS A 149 -9.58 -24.46 4.05
CA LYS A 149 -8.93 -25.07 5.24
C LYS A 149 -9.35 -26.53 5.49
N HIS A 150 -10.58 -26.88 5.11
CA HIS A 150 -11.20 -28.20 5.35
C HIS A 150 -12.00 -28.66 4.12
N PRO A 151 -11.35 -28.91 2.97
CA PRO A 151 -12.03 -29.16 1.71
C PRO A 151 -12.93 -30.41 1.75
N GLU A 152 -12.61 -31.41 2.56
CA GLU A 152 -13.37 -32.65 2.77
C GLU A 152 -14.74 -32.39 3.40
N ARG A 153 -14.87 -31.32 4.18
CA ARG A 153 -16.13 -30.85 4.77
C ARG A 153 -16.80 -29.81 3.86
N SER A 154 -16.01 -28.93 3.25
CA SER A 154 -16.54 -27.83 2.43
C SER A 154 -17.14 -28.27 1.11
N VAL A 155 -16.75 -29.45 0.58
CA VAL A 155 -17.36 -30.03 -0.62
C VAL A 155 -18.88 -30.22 -0.48
N ASP A 156 -19.39 -30.48 0.73
CA ASP A 156 -20.83 -30.67 1.01
C ASP A 156 -21.54 -29.37 1.41
N ALA A 157 -20.84 -28.23 1.43
CA ALA A 157 -21.41 -26.94 1.81
C ALA A 157 -22.24 -26.33 0.66
N TYR A 158 -23.30 -25.61 1.02
CA TYR A 158 -24.10 -24.84 0.06
C TYR A 158 -23.51 -23.44 -0.15
N PRO A 159 -23.71 -22.81 -1.32
CA PRO A 159 -23.16 -21.47 -1.62
C PRO A 159 -23.52 -20.39 -0.59
N PHE A 160 -24.71 -20.46 0.02
CA PHE A 160 -25.18 -19.52 1.04
C PHE A 160 -24.58 -19.73 2.44
N GLU A 161 -23.85 -20.83 2.66
CA GLU A 161 -23.11 -21.11 3.92
C GLU A 161 -21.68 -20.59 3.87
N LEU A 162 -21.22 -20.10 2.70
CA LEU A 162 -19.87 -19.63 2.46
C LEU A 162 -19.79 -18.10 2.54
N SER A 163 -18.63 -17.58 2.95
CA SER A 163 -18.33 -16.15 2.77
C SER A 163 -18.12 -15.83 1.29
N GLY A 164 -18.25 -14.56 0.91
CA GLY A 164 -18.04 -14.11 -0.48
C GLY A 164 -16.70 -14.57 -1.07
N GLY A 165 -15.60 -14.44 -0.29
CA GLY A 165 -14.28 -14.93 -0.70
C GLY A 165 -14.18 -16.46 -0.84
N LEU A 166 -14.86 -17.25 0.00
CA LEU A 166 -14.92 -18.71 -0.17
C LEU A 166 -15.79 -19.11 -1.38
N CYS A 167 -16.87 -18.38 -1.64
CA CYS A 167 -17.70 -18.55 -2.82
C CYS A 167 -16.91 -18.24 -4.11
N GLN A 168 -16.14 -17.14 -4.12
CA GLN A 168 -15.20 -16.80 -5.19
C GLN A 168 -14.16 -17.92 -5.42
N ARG A 169 -13.54 -18.43 -4.35
CA ARG A 169 -12.59 -19.55 -4.42
C ARG A 169 -13.23 -20.82 -4.99
N ALA A 170 -14.45 -21.17 -4.56
CA ALA A 170 -15.19 -22.30 -5.13
C ALA A 170 -15.47 -22.12 -6.64
N MET A 171 -15.80 -20.90 -7.09
CA MET A 171 -15.97 -20.61 -8.52
C MET A 171 -14.65 -20.72 -9.30
N ILE A 172 -13.53 -20.28 -8.72
CA ILE A 172 -12.20 -20.47 -9.33
C ILE A 172 -11.88 -21.97 -9.45
N ALA A 173 -12.19 -22.78 -8.43
CA ALA A 173 -12.04 -24.23 -8.52
C ALA A 173 -12.92 -24.81 -9.64
N MET A 174 -14.20 -24.40 -9.73
CA MET A 174 -15.12 -24.79 -10.81
C MET A 174 -14.56 -24.46 -12.21
N ALA A 175 -14.07 -23.24 -12.39
CA ALA A 175 -13.54 -22.78 -13.68
C ALA A 175 -12.22 -23.47 -14.06
N MET A 176 -11.40 -23.84 -13.08
CA MET A 176 -10.04 -24.37 -13.29
C MET A 176 -9.93 -25.90 -13.21
N ILE A 177 -10.98 -26.64 -12.82
CA ILE A 177 -10.87 -28.09 -12.58
C ILE A 177 -10.47 -28.88 -13.84
N CYS A 178 -10.97 -28.48 -15.02
CA CYS A 178 -10.58 -29.04 -16.32
C CYS A 178 -9.35 -28.37 -16.97
N LYS A 179 -8.65 -27.49 -16.23
CA LYS A 179 -7.44 -26.76 -16.68
C LYS A 179 -7.62 -26.10 -18.06
N PRO A 180 -8.52 -25.11 -18.16
CA PRO A 180 -8.85 -24.47 -19.43
C PRO A 180 -7.61 -23.80 -20.04
N ALA A 181 -7.57 -23.70 -21.37
CA ALA A 181 -6.54 -22.93 -22.06
C ALA A 181 -6.79 -21.42 -21.89
N LEU A 182 -8.05 -20.99 -21.81
CA LEU A 182 -8.44 -19.59 -21.54
C LEU A 182 -9.37 -19.50 -20.34
N LEU A 183 -8.98 -18.71 -19.34
CA LEU A 183 -9.85 -18.28 -18.25
C LEU A 183 -10.33 -16.84 -18.50
N ILE A 184 -11.63 -16.65 -18.65
CA ILE A 184 -12.24 -15.32 -18.69
C ILE A 184 -12.65 -14.96 -17.27
N ALA A 185 -12.10 -13.87 -16.73
CA ALA A 185 -12.39 -13.41 -15.38
C ALA A 185 -13.11 -12.08 -15.44
N ASP A 186 -14.44 -12.10 -15.28
CA ASP A 186 -15.29 -10.91 -15.38
C ASP A 186 -15.45 -10.28 -14.00
N GLU A 187 -14.66 -9.23 -13.74
CA GLU A 187 -14.63 -8.52 -12.46
C GLU A 187 -14.44 -9.44 -11.22
N PRO A 188 -13.44 -10.34 -11.20
CA PRO A 188 -13.30 -11.46 -10.25
C PRO A 188 -12.98 -11.05 -8.80
N THR A 189 -12.88 -9.75 -8.54
CA THR A 189 -12.55 -9.18 -7.22
C THR A 189 -13.50 -8.05 -6.80
N THR A 190 -14.52 -7.74 -7.61
CA THR A 190 -15.53 -6.73 -7.26
C THR A 190 -16.30 -7.16 -6.00
N ALA A 191 -16.59 -6.20 -5.11
CA ALA A 191 -17.24 -6.42 -3.81
C ALA A 191 -16.50 -7.36 -2.83
N LEU A 192 -15.21 -7.61 -3.05
CA LEU A 192 -14.30 -8.21 -2.06
C LEU A 192 -13.48 -7.10 -1.39
N ASP A 193 -13.06 -7.31 -0.14
CA ASP A 193 -12.09 -6.39 0.48
C ASP A 193 -10.69 -6.55 -0.13
N VAL A 194 -9.81 -5.57 0.10
CA VAL A 194 -8.48 -5.51 -0.52
C VAL A 194 -7.59 -6.72 -0.19
N THR A 195 -7.80 -7.40 0.95
CA THR A 195 -6.95 -8.52 1.38
C THR A 195 -7.39 -9.81 0.68
N VAL A 196 -8.71 -10.07 0.66
CA VAL A 196 -9.30 -11.16 -0.12
C VAL A 196 -9.05 -10.96 -1.62
N GLN A 197 -9.20 -9.74 -2.14
CA GLN A 197 -8.84 -9.37 -3.51
C GLN A 197 -7.39 -9.76 -3.82
N ALA A 198 -6.42 -9.34 -3.02
CA ALA A 198 -5.01 -9.68 -3.24
C ALA A 198 -4.73 -11.20 -3.14
N GLU A 199 -5.39 -11.92 -2.24
CA GLU A 199 -5.30 -13.39 -2.16
C GLU A 199 -5.92 -14.10 -3.39
N ILE A 200 -7.00 -13.57 -3.97
CA ILE A 200 -7.63 -14.08 -5.20
C ILE A 200 -6.73 -13.84 -6.41
N LEU A 201 -6.13 -12.65 -6.56
CA LEU A 201 -5.19 -12.35 -7.64
C LEU A 201 -3.95 -13.24 -7.57
N LYS A 202 -3.40 -13.45 -6.36
CA LYS A 202 -2.31 -14.41 -6.10
C LYS A 202 -2.69 -15.82 -6.54
N LEU A 203 -3.89 -16.29 -6.20
CA LEU A 203 -4.39 -17.60 -6.58
C LEU A 203 -4.53 -17.75 -8.10
N MET A 204 -5.16 -16.77 -8.77
CA MET A 204 -5.32 -16.77 -10.22
C MET A 204 -3.97 -16.85 -10.93
N ARG A 205 -2.98 -16.05 -10.50
CA ARG A 205 -1.62 -16.07 -11.04
C ARG A 205 -0.90 -17.39 -10.80
N ALA A 206 -0.99 -17.96 -9.59
CA ALA A 206 -0.38 -19.26 -9.29
C ALA A 206 -0.98 -20.39 -10.15
N LEU A 207 -2.29 -20.36 -10.40
CA LEU A 207 -2.97 -21.32 -11.28
C LEU A 207 -2.65 -21.09 -12.77
N GLN A 208 -2.46 -19.83 -13.19
CA GLN A 208 -1.97 -19.44 -14.51
C GLN A 208 -0.58 -20.03 -14.77
N GLU A 209 0.38 -19.74 -13.89
CA GLU A 209 1.77 -20.18 -13.98
C GLU A 209 1.89 -21.72 -13.91
N LYS A 210 1.07 -22.38 -13.08
CA LYS A 210 1.04 -23.85 -12.95
C LYS A 210 0.46 -24.58 -14.18
N ASN A 211 -0.59 -24.05 -14.79
CA ASN A 211 -1.35 -24.75 -15.84
C ASN A 211 -1.07 -24.24 -17.27
N GLY A 212 -0.39 -23.11 -17.44
CA GLY A 212 -0.18 -22.46 -18.75
C GLY A 212 -1.43 -21.79 -19.34
N THR A 213 -2.50 -21.70 -18.56
CA THR A 213 -3.76 -21.01 -18.91
C THR A 213 -3.49 -19.54 -19.24
N ALA A 214 -4.11 -19.00 -20.29
CA ALA A 214 -4.16 -17.54 -20.50
C ALA A 214 -5.34 -16.93 -19.74
N ILE A 215 -5.23 -15.67 -19.34
CA ILE A 215 -6.30 -14.95 -18.63
C ILE A 215 -6.80 -13.78 -19.49
N LEU A 216 -8.11 -13.75 -19.76
CA LEU A 216 -8.80 -12.54 -20.21
C LEU A 216 -9.46 -11.89 -18.99
N LEU A 217 -8.82 -10.88 -18.44
CA LEU A 217 -9.28 -10.17 -17.25
C LEU A 217 -10.16 -8.98 -17.68
N ILE A 218 -11.41 -8.94 -17.24
CA ILE A 218 -12.22 -7.73 -17.32
C ILE A 218 -12.18 -7.06 -15.95
N ALA A 219 -11.78 -5.79 -15.91
CA ALA A 219 -11.68 -5.02 -14.68
C ALA A 219 -12.05 -3.55 -14.93
N HIS A 220 -12.57 -2.89 -13.89
CA HIS A 220 -12.61 -1.43 -13.82
C HIS A 220 -11.49 -0.85 -12.93
N ASP A 221 -10.94 -1.64 -12.01
CA ASP A 221 -9.81 -1.26 -11.14
C ASP A 221 -8.47 -1.37 -11.89
N LEU A 222 -7.88 -0.20 -12.20
CA LEU A 222 -6.57 -0.09 -12.86
C LEU A 222 -5.40 -0.57 -11.96
N GLY A 223 -5.56 -0.59 -10.64
CA GLY A 223 -4.59 -1.19 -9.72
C GLY A 223 -4.49 -2.71 -9.91
N VAL A 224 -5.62 -3.41 -10.06
CA VAL A 224 -5.63 -4.84 -10.40
C VAL A 224 -4.97 -5.09 -11.75
N VAL A 225 -5.25 -4.24 -12.74
CA VAL A 225 -4.69 -4.37 -14.10
C VAL A 225 -3.17 -4.21 -14.09
N ALA A 226 -2.62 -3.20 -13.43
CA ALA A 226 -1.16 -3.00 -13.30
C ALA A 226 -0.45 -4.22 -12.66
N ASN A 227 -1.16 -4.92 -11.78
CA ASN A 227 -0.66 -6.07 -11.04
C ASN A 227 -0.73 -7.41 -11.79
N MET A 228 -1.69 -7.57 -12.70
CA MET A 228 -1.99 -8.83 -13.38
C MET A 228 -1.69 -8.86 -14.87
N ALA A 229 -1.83 -7.73 -15.57
CA ALA A 229 -1.86 -7.71 -17.03
C ALA A 229 -0.47 -7.61 -17.67
N ASP A 230 -0.26 -8.39 -18.73
CA ASP A 230 0.83 -8.22 -19.69
C ASP A 230 0.45 -7.19 -20.76
N GLU A 231 -0.76 -7.31 -21.32
CA GLU A 231 -1.34 -6.38 -22.30
C GLU A 231 -2.67 -5.81 -21.78
N MET A 232 -2.99 -4.57 -22.17
CA MET A 232 -4.23 -3.89 -21.83
C MET A 232 -4.94 -3.42 -23.10
N VAL A 233 -6.27 -3.52 -23.11
CA VAL A 233 -7.20 -3.05 -24.15
C VAL A 233 -8.21 -2.11 -23.49
N VAL A 234 -8.14 -0.83 -23.83
CA VAL A 234 -8.99 0.22 -23.27
C VAL A 234 -10.20 0.38 -24.17
N VAL A 235 -11.41 0.21 -23.61
CA VAL A 235 -12.67 0.21 -24.34
C VAL A 235 -13.58 1.34 -23.86
N TYR A 236 -14.16 2.09 -24.81
CA TYR A 236 -15.15 3.12 -24.54
C TYR A 236 -16.30 3.01 -25.54
N HIS A 237 -17.54 3.06 -25.05
CA HIS A 237 -18.77 2.95 -25.87
C HIS A 237 -18.77 1.78 -26.90
N GLY A 238 -18.13 0.66 -26.56
CA GLY A 238 -18.06 -0.54 -27.40
C GLY A 238 -16.89 -0.59 -28.37
N GLU A 239 -16.03 0.44 -28.42
CA GLU A 239 -14.90 0.57 -29.35
C GLU A 239 -13.56 0.58 -28.59
N VAL A 240 -12.49 0.09 -29.22
CA VAL A 240 -11.13 0.11 -28.64
C VAL A 240 -10.50 1.49 -28.85
N MET A 241 -10.13 2.14 -27.74
CA MET A 241 -9.51 3.47 -27.72
C MET A 241 -7.99 3.42 -27.78
N GLU A 242 -7.39 2.43 -27.10
CA GLU A 242 -5.94 2.23 -27.00
C GLU A 242 -5.66 0.78 -26.60
N SER A 243 -4.61 0.16 -27.12
CA SER A 243 -4.22 -1.20 -26.75
C SER A 243 -2.72 -1.44 -26.90
N GLY A 244 -2.12 -2.24 -26.01
CA GLY A 244 -0.70 -2.59 -26.07
C GLY A 244 -0.19 -3.17 -24.74
N PRO A 245 1.14 -3.27 -24.57
CA PRO A 245 1.74 -3.71 -23.31
C PRO A 245 1.30 -2.82 -22.15
N ALA A 246 0.83 -3.41 -21.05
CA ALA A 246 0.26 -2.66 -19.93
C ALA A 246 1.26 -1.62 -19.39
N GLU A 247 2.52 -2.02 -19.21
CA GLU A 247 3.62 -1.16 -18.73
C GLU A 247 3.83 0.09 -19.59
N ALA A 248 3.64 0.00 -20.91
CA ALA A 248 3.73 1.15 -21.82
C ALA A 248 2.52 2.08 -21.68
N LEU A 249 1.31 1.52 -21.63
CA LEU A 249 0.07 2.31 -21.53
C LEU A 249 -0.10 3.00 -20.16
N PHE A 250 0.47 2.45 -19.07
CA PHE A 250 0.53 3.14 -17.78
C PHE A 250 1.60 4.25 -17.76
N ALA A 251 2.75 4.04 -18.42
CA ALA A 251 3.87 5.00 -18.39
C ALA A 251 3.68 6.20 -19.34
N ASP A 252 3.12 5.97 -20.52
CA ASP A 252 2.91 6.97 -21.57
C ASP A 252 1.57 6.73 -22.30
N PRO A 253 0.43 6.86 -21.60
CA PRO A 253 -0.89 6.77 -22.21
C PRO A 253 -1.03 7.82 -23.31
N ARG A 254 -1.46 7.45 -24.52
CA ARG A 254 -1.61 8.39 -25.64
C ARG A 254 -3.03 8.94 -25.75
N HIS A 255 -4.04 8.09 -25.60
CA HIS A 255 -5.44 8.45 -25.82
C HIS A 255 -6.01 9.32 -24.68
N PRO A 256 -6.76 10.40 -24.97
CA PRO A 256 -7.31 11.29 -23.94
C PRO A 256 -8.18 10.59 -22.89
N TYR A 257 -8.96 9.58 -23.29
CA TYR A 257 -9.79 8.79 -22.37
C TYR A 257 -8.96 7.98 -21.38
N LEU A 258 -7.85 7.35 -21.80
CA LEU A 258 -6.97 6.61 -20.87
C LEU A 258 -6.30 7.57 -19.88
N LYS A 259 -5.84 8.74 -20.35
CA LYS A 259 -5.32 9.82 -19.49
C LYS A 259 -6.35 10.27 -18.44
N ALA A 260 -7.62 10.39 -18.82
CA ALA A 260 -8.70 10.76 -17.91
C ALA A 260 -9.02 9.64 -16.90
N LEU A 261 -9.07 8.38 -17.34
CA LEU A 261 -9.26 7.23 -16.44
C LEU A 261 -8.15 7.15 -15.39
N LEU A 262 -6.88 7.27 -15.79
CA LEU A 262 -5.74 7.23 -14.87
C LEU A 262 -5.77 8.37 -13.84
N LYS A 263 -6.22 9.57 -14.23
CA LYS A 263 -6.41 10.71 -13.31
C LYS A 263 -7.68 10.63 -12.45
N ALA A 264 -8.58 9.70 -12.73
CA ALA A 264 -9.76 9.43 -11.91
C ALA A 264 -9.49 8.38 -10.81
N VAL A 265 -8.42 7.59 -10.91
CA VAL A 265 -8.03 6.62 -9.87
C VAL A 265 -7.47 7.37 -8.66
N PRO A 266 -8.00 7.18 -7.43
CA PRO A 266 -7.37 7.69 -6.22
C PRO A 266 -6.04 6.96 -5.97
N ARG A 267 -5.01 7.74 -5.63
CA ARG A 267 -3.65 7.25 -5.37
C ARG A 267 -3.32 7.52 -3.89
N ILE A 268 -2.55 6.63 -3.26
CA ILE A 268 -2.02 6.91 -1.92
C ILE A 268 -0.94 7.98 -2.02
N GLY A 269 -0.95 8.97 -1.13
CA GLY A 269 0.01 10.07 -1.13
C GLY A 269 -0.25 11.11 -2.23
N MET A 270 -1.52 11.38 -2.56
CA MET A 270 -1.90 12.54 -3.36
C MET A 270 -1.55 13.84 -2.63
N GLU A 271 -1.16 14.87 -3.40
CA GLU A 271 -0.75 16.16 -2.84
C GLU A 271 -1.90 16.86 -2.09
N PRO A 272 -1.63 17.63 -1.02
CA PRO A 272 -2.66 18.39 -0.32
C PRO A 272 -3.46 19.30 -1.27
N GLY A 273 -4.77 19.05 -1.38
CA GLY A 273 -5.66 19.78 -2.28
C GLY A 273 -5.73 19.27 -3.73
N GLU A 274 -4.99 18.21 -4.10
CA GLU A 274 -5.13 17.55 -5.40
C GLU A 274 -6.60 17.10 -5.62
N ARG A 275 -7.13 17.28 -6.84
CA ARG A 275 -8.48 16.87 -7.20
C ARG A 275 -8.45 15.73 -8.22
N LEU A 276 -9.19 14.66 -7.95
CA LEU A 276 -9.45 13.61 -8.94
C LEU A 276 -10.08 14.24 -10.18
N THR A 277 -9.62 13.85 -11.37
CA THR A 277 -10.16 14.33 -12.65
C THR A 277 -11.09 13.27 -13.23
N PRO A 278 -12.42 13.34 -13.02
CA PRO A 278 -13.35 12.41 -13.65
C PRO A 278 -13.43 12.66 -15.16
N VAL A 279 -13.81 11.64 -15.93
CA VAL A 279 -14.04 11.73 -17.40
C VAL A 279 -15.13 12.75 -17.74
N ARG A 280 -16.06 13.00 -16.82
CA ARG A 280 -17.05 14.08 -16.86
C ARG A 280 -17.16 14.69 -15.48
N GLU A 281 -17.05 16.02 -15.36
CA GLU A 281 -17.30 16.68 -14.07
C GLU A 281 -18.79 16.75 -13.75
N ILE A 282 -19.09 16.84 -12.46
CA ILE A 282 -20.40 17.24 -11.97
C ILE A 282 -20.33 18.73 -11.65
N ALA A 283 -21.09 19.55 -12.39
CA ALA A 283 -21.35 20.92 -11.96
C ALA A 283 -22.22 20.89 -10.69
N VAL A 284 -21.65 21.31 -9.56
CA VAL A 284 -22.33 21.39 -8.26
C VAL A 284 -22.66 22.85 -7.96
N ASP A 285 -23.92 23.15 -7.65
CA ASP A 285 -24.35 24.51 -7.26
C ASP A 285 -24.07 24.78 -5.77
N VAL A 286 -22.77 24.83 -5.42
CA VAL A 286 -22.30 25.15 -4.07
C VAL A 286 -22.60 26.61 -3.70
N ALA A 287 -22.60 27.50 -4.69
CA ALA A 287 -22.89 28.93 -4.51
C ALA A 287 -24.37 29.17 -4.13
N GLY A 288 -25.30 28.37 -4.65
CA GLY A 288 -26.71 28.37 -4.23
C GLY A 288 -26.87 28.09 -2.73
N THR A 289 -26.07 27.16 -2.18
CA THR A 289 -26.05 26.86 -0.74
C THR A 289 -25.36 27.92 0.13
N ALA A 290 -24.44 28.72 -0.41
CA ALA A 290 -23.75 29.77 0.36
C ALA A 290 -24.68 30.90 0.86
N ARG A 291 -25.93 30.97 0.35
CA ARG A 291 -26.97 31.85 0.88
C ARG A 291 -27.57 31.40 2.21
N ARG A 292 -27.30 30.16 2.64
CA ARG A 292 -27.62 29.69 3.98
C ARG A 292 -26.49 30.12 4.90
N GLY A 293 -26.82 30.86 5.95
CA GLY A 293 -25.91 30.98 7.10
C GLY A 293 -25.56 29.59 7.61
N LYS A 294 -24.33 29.41 8.11
CA LYS A 294 -23.89 28.15 8.72
C LYS A 294 -24.99 27.64 9.66
N ALA A 295 -25.34 26.35 9.58
CA ALA A 295 -26.43 25.77 10.35
C ALA A 295 -26.35 26.17 11.83
N PRO A 296 -27.49 26.38 12.54
CA PRO A 296 -27.47 26.82 13.95
C PRO A 296 -26.69 25.87 14.89
N ALA A 297 -26.48 24.61 14.48
CA ALA A 297 -25.53 23.68 15.08
C ALA A 297 -24.09 24.22 15.20
N ALA A 298 -23.74 25.28 14.46
CA ALA A 298 -22.43 25.93 14.53
C ALA A 298 -22.11 26.57 15.89
N ALA A 299 -23.12 26.78 16.74
CA ALA A 299 -22.97 27.28 18.10
C ALA A 299 -22.75 26.19 19.17
N VAL A 300 -22.86 24.90 18.82
CA VAL A 300 -22.88 23.79 19.81
C VAL A 300 -21.49 23.34 20.24
N CYS A 301 -20.50 23.39 19.33
CA CYS A 301 -19.11 23.04 19.60
C CYS A 301 -18.17 23.69 18.60
N ALA A 302 -16.93 23.95 18.98
CA ALA A 302 -15.92 24.48 18.07
C ALA A 302 -15.46 23.42 17.05
N ALA A 303 -14.93 23.86 15.91
CA ALA A 303 -14.31 22.94 14.95
C ALA A 303 -13.13 22.21 15.61
N GLY A 304 -13.00 20.91 15.36
CA GLY A 304 -11.98 20.06 16.01
C GLY A 304 -12.34 19.52 17.40
N GLU A 305 -13.40 20.01 18.06
CA GLU A 305 -13.90 19.39 19.29
C GLU A 305 -14.68 18.10 18.98
N PRO A 306 -14.65 17.08 19.86
CA PRO A 306 -15.51 15.90 19.73
C PRO A 306 -17.01 16.26 19.71
N LEU A 307 -17.65 15.96 18.58
CA LEU A 307 -19.11 16.01 18.38
C LEU A 307 -19.77 14.76 18.94
N ILE A 308 -19.17 13.60 18.68
CA ILE A 308 -19.56 12.30 19.26
C ILE A 308 -18.38 11.69 19.98
N LYS A 309 -18.62 11.17 21.18
CA LYS A 309 -17.71 10.30 21.94
C LYS A 309 -18.35 8.94 22.12
N ILE A 310 -17.60 7.89 21.81
CA ILE A 310 -18.02 6.49 21.94
C ILE A 310 -17.07 5.83 22.92
N ARG A 311 -17.59 5.15 23.95
CA ARG A 311 -16.75 4.50 24.98
C ARG A 311 -17.19 3.07 25.23
N GLY A 312 -16.24 2.14 25.25
CA GLY A 312 -16.45 0.72 25.56
C GLY A 312 -17.51 0.01 24.73
N LEU A 313 -17.82 0.50 23.52
CA LEU A 313 -19.00 0.07 22.78
C LEU A 313 -18.85 -1.38 22.28
N ALA A 314 -19.80 -2.26 22.62
CA ALA A 314 -19.70 -3.69 22.32
C ALA A 314 -21.01 -4.33 21.82
N LYS A 315 -20.87 -5.38 20.99
CA LYS A 315 -21.97 -6.19 20.47
C LYS A 315 -21.55 -7.64 20.17
N GLY A 316 -22.21 -8.58 20.82
CA GLY A 316 -22.15 -10.01 20.50
C GLY A 316 -23.36 -10.49 19.69
N PHE A 317 -23.17 -11.56 18.91
CA PHE A 317 -24.27 -12.32 18.29
C PHE A 317 -24.21 -13.80 18.71
N THR A 318 -25.39 -14.41 18.93
CA THR A 318 -25.52 -15.84 19.24
C THR A 318 -25.96 -16.62 18.01
N ASN A 319 -25.24 -17.68 17.64
CA ASN A 319 -25.66 -18.54 16.53
C ASN A 319 -26.99 -19.25 16.81
N ARG A 320 -27.84 -19.34 15.77
CA ARG A 320 -29.19 -19.92 15.87
C ARG A 320 -29.18 -21.46 15.82
N SER A 321 -28.15 -22.04 15.22
CA SER A 321 -27.92 -23.48 15.04
C SER A 321 -27.63 -24.21 16.36
N GLU A 322 -26.80 -23.61 17.22
CA GLU A 322 -26.32 -24.24 18.47
C GLU A 322 -27.38 -24.28 19.59
N ARG A 323 -28.42 -23.44 19.50
CA ARG A 323 -29.55 -23.45 20.45
C ARG A 323 -30.33 -24.78 20.50
N ARG A 324 -30.09 -25.70 19.56
CA ARG A 324 -30.91 -26.90 19.38
C ARG A 324 -30.41 -28.16 20.10
N TRP A 325 -29.22 -28.16 20.72
CA TRP A 325 -28.57 -29.43 21.10
C TRP A 325 -27.90 -29.62 22.47
N LEU A 326 -27.87 -28.65 23.41
CA LEU A 326 -28.01 -28.86 24.88
C LEU A 326 -27.80 -27.59 25.75
N LYS A 327 -28.09 -27.74 27.05
CA LYS A 327 -27.93 -26.85 28.22
C LYS A 327 -26.98 -25.64 28.15
N ARG A 328 -27.60 -24.45 28.29
CA ARG A 328 -27.19 -23.26 29.08
C ARG A 328 -25.70 -23.13 29.47
N SER A 329 -24.86 -22.82 28.48
CA SER A 329 -23.50 -22.23 28.57
C SER A 329 -23.06 -21.80 27.14
N THR A 330 -22.20 -20.80 26.87
CA THR A 330 -21.64 -19.71 27.70
C THR A 330 -21.38 -18.48 26.80
N GLY A 331 -21.70 -17.25 27.24
CA GLY A 331 -21.33 -15.99 26.56
C GLY A 331 -21.90 -15.76 25.13
N PRO A 332 -21.66 -14.58 24.52
CA PRO A 332 -21.84 -14.38 23.08
C PRO A 332 -20.71 -15.09 22.31
N LEU A 333 -21.05 -16.00 21.41
CA LEU A 333 -20.08 -16.86 20.72
C LEU A 333 -19.16 -16.13 19.72
N ALA A 334 -19.56 -14.94 19.24
CA ALA A 334 -18.71 -14.07 18.46
C ALA A 334 -19.04 -12.60 18.73
N MET A 335 -18.04 -11.83 19.16
CA MET A 335 -18.14 -10.38 19.31
C MET A 335 -17.92 -9.71 17.95
N ALA A 336 -18.96 -9.07 17.42
CA ALA A 336 -18.89 -8.30 16.18
C ALA A 336 -18.34 -6.88 16.40
N VAL A 337 -18.47 -6.36 17.63
CA VAL A 337 -17.81 -5.15 18.12
C VAL A 337 -17.39 -5.44 19.56
N ASN A 338 -16.13 -5.15 19.93
CA ASN A 338 -15.58 -5.46 21.25
C ASN A 338 -14.80 -4.26 21.79
N GLY A 339 -15.35 -3.57 22.80
CA GLY A 339 -14.68 -2.49 23.52
C GLY A 339 -14.12 -1.41 22.60
N VAL A 340 -14.97 -0.79 21.77
CA VAL A 340 -14.55 0.29 20.87
C VAL A 340 -14.70 1.66 21.53
N ASP A 341 -13.57 2.35 21.66
CA ASP A 341 -13.47 3.76 22.03
C ASP A 341 -13.15 4.61 20.79
N LEU A 342 -13.95 5.64 20.51
CA LEU A 342 -13.75 6.51 19.34
C LEU A 342 -14.34 7.90 19.55
N ASP A 343 -13.58 8.94 19.16
CA ASP A 343 -14.06 10.33 19.14
C ASP A 343 -14.14 10.83 17.69
N ILE A 344 -15.31 11.35 17.31
CA ILE A 344 -15.56 11.99 16.01
C ILE A 344 -15.63 13.50 16.23
N ARG A 345 -14.70 14.25 15.64
CA ARG A 345 -14.58 15.71 15.79
C ARG A 345 -15.44 16.45 14.80
N ARG A 346 -16.00 17.59 15.22
CA ARG A 346 -16.85 18.41 14.36
C ARG A 346 -16.07 18.97 13.16
N GLY A 347 -16.63 18.75 11.96
CA GLY A 347 -16.07 19.18 10.69
C GLY A 347 -14.98 18.28 10.12
N GLU A 348 -14.63 17.18 10.80
CA GLU A 348 -13.69 16.19 10.27
C GLU A 348 -14.42 15.14 9.42
N CYS A 349 -13.67 14.47 8.55
CA CYS A 349 -14.00 13.19 7.97
C CYS A 349 -13.12 12.12 8.62
N LEU A 350 -13.72 11.28 9.45
CA LEU A 350 -13.06 10.15 10.09
C LEU A 350 -13.24 8.91 9.21
N GLY A 351 -12.14 8.40 8.66
CA GLY A 351 -12.12 7.14 7.92
C GLY A 351 -12.21 5.93 8.85
N LEU A 352 -12.99 4.92 8.48
CA LEU A 352 -13.03 3.62 9.16
C LEU A 352 -12.76 2.49 8.16
N VAL A 353 -11.61 1.83 8.32
CA VAL A 353 -11.10 0.81 7.40
C VAL A 353 -10.88 -0.54 8.07
N GLY A 354 -10.77 -1.60 7.26
CA GLY A 354 -10.55 -2.98 7.70
C GLY A 354 -11.19 -3.98 6.74
N GLU A 355 -10.93 -5.27 6.95
CA GLU A 355 -11.46 -6.37 6.12
C GLU A 355 -12.99 -6.49 6.15
N SER A 356 -13.55 -7.26 5.21
CA SER A 356 -14.97 -7.60 5.24
C SER A 356 -15.29 -8.43 6.48
N GLY A 357 -16.43 -8.16 7.11
CA GLY A 357 -16.85 -8.84 8.35
C GLY A 357 -16.13 -8.40 9.63
N CYS A 358 -15.13 -7.50 9.61
CA CYS A 358 -14.39 -7.11 10.83
C CYS A 358 -15.19 -6.28 11.87
N GLY A 359 -16.43 -5.87 11.54
CA GLY A 359 -17.36 -5.22 12.48
C GLY A 359 -17.87 -3.83 12.08
N LYS A 360 -17.27 -3.17 11.07
CA LYS A 360 -17.52 -1.77 10.70
C LYS A 360 -19.01 -1.41 10.56
N THR A 361 -19.76 -2.20 9.79
CA THR A 361 -21.20 -2.01 9.55
C THR A 361 -22.07 -2.32 10.77
N THR A 362 -21.59 -3.15 11.71
CA THR A 362 -22.29 -3.37 12.99
C THR A 362 -22.09 -2.16 13.90
N PHE A 363 -20.85 -1.69 14.02
CA PHE A 363 -20.47 -0.50 14.78
C PHE A 363 -21.22 0.74 14.31
N SER A 364 -21.26 1.01 12.99
CA SER A 364 -22.01 2.13 12.42
C SER A 364 -23.51 2.07 12.73
N LYS A 365 -24.11 0.87 12.64
CA LYS A 365 -25.53 0.63 12.95
C LYS A 365 -25.87 0.78 14.44
N MET A 366 -24.90 0.56 15.33
CA MET A 366 -25.03 0.84 16.75
C MET A 366 -25.04 2.35 17.03
N ILE A 367 -24.15 3.12 16.39
CA ILE A 367 -24.13 4.60 16.49
C ILE A 367 -25.51 5.18 16.11
N VAL A 368 -26.13 4.74 15.00
CA VAL A 368 -27.49 5.19 14.60
C VAL A 368 -28.65 4.45 15.26
N ARG A 369 -28.37 3.58 16.25
CA ARG A 369 -29.35 2.77 16.99
C ARG A 369 -30.37 2.05 16.10
N THR A 370 -29.85 1.42 15.05
CA THR A 370 -30.57 0.39 14.26
C THR A 370 -30.20 -1.03 14.70
N VAL A 371 -29.07 -1.19 15.37
CA VAL A 371 -28.67 -2.37 16.15
C VAL A 371 -28.48 -1.91 17.60
N PRO A 372 -29.06 -2.58 18.62
CA PRO A 372 -28.82 -2.23 20.01
C PRO A 372 -27.41 -2.66 20.42
N ALA A 373 -26.69 -1.80 21.14
CA ALA A 373 -25.46 -2.18 21.83
C ALA A 373 -25.77 -3.10 23.02
N ASP A 374 -24.82 -3.95 23.40
CA ASP A 374 -24.90 -4.73 24.63
C ASP A 374 -24.24 -3.99 25.80
N GLU A 375 -23.14 -3.28 25.53
CA GLU A 375 -22.34 -2.52 26.50
C GLU A 375 -21.79 -1.23 25.87
N GLY A 376 -21.31 -0.31 26.73
CA GLY A 376 -20.71 0.96 26.37
C GLY A 376 -21.67 2.15 26.33
N SER A 377 -21.16 3.32 25.95
CA SER A 377 -21.93 4.57 25.82
C SER A 377 -21.64 5.29 24.49
N VAL A 378 -22.59 6.11 24.05
CA VAL A 378 -22.44 7.01 22.90
C VAL A 378 -22.98 8.37 23.33
N GLU A 379 -22.09 9.34 23.55
CA GLU A 379 -22.46 10.71 23.86
C GLU A 379 -22.38 11.56 22.59
N MET A 380 -23.43 12.33 22.29
CA MET A 380 -23.39 13.37 21.26
C MET A 380 -23.60 14.73 21.91
N ARG A 381 -22.75 15.69 21.59
CA ARG A 381 -22.91 17.06 22.07
C ARG A 381 -24.11 17.72 21.38
N GLY A 382 -25.05 18.27 22.15
CA GLY A 382 -26.21 19.02 21.69
C GLY A 382 -26.26 20.43 22.29
N PRO A 383 -27.25 21.25 21.90
CA PRO A 383 -27.38 22.64 22.36
C PRO A 383 -27.42 22.83 23.88
N ASN A 384 -27.82 21.79 24.62
CA ASN A 384 -27.98 21.80 26.08
C ASN A 384 -26.86 21.06 26.83
N GLY A 385 -25.77 20.67 26.15
CA GLY A 385 -24.69 19.84 26.71
C GLY A 385 -24.54 18.48 26.03
N ALA A 386 -23.86 17.53 26.66
CA ALA A 386 -23.74 16.17 26.13
C ALA A 386 -25.04 15.36 26.37
N GLU A 387 -25.53 14.68 25.33
CA GLU A 387 -26.70 13.80 25.37
C GLU A 387 -26.24 12.34 25.22
N ASP A 388 -26.60 11.46 26.16
CA ASP A 388 -26.43 10.01 25.98
C ASP A 388 -27.42 9.51 24.93
N VAL A 389 -26.90 9.19 23.75
CA VAL A 389 -27.63 8.73 22.59
C VAL A 389 -28.32 7.39 22.85
N LEU A 390 -27.73 6.51 23.67
CA LEU A 390 -28.29 5.18 23.95
C LEU A 390 -29.52 5.27 24.87
N ALA A 391 -29.57 6.25 25.77
CA ALA A 391 -30.70 6.52 26.66
C ALA A 391 -31.88 7.28 26.00
N LEU A 392 -31.73 7.83 24.80
CA LEU A 392 -32.80 8.61 24.17
C LEU A 392 -34.03 7.74 23.81
N GLU A 393 -35.24 8.24 24.08
CA GLU A 393 -36.48 7.58 23.69
C GLU A 393 -37.49 8.55 23.04
N GLY A 394 -38.54 8.00 22.44
CA GLY A 394 -39.67 8.75 21.89
C GLY A 394 -39.28 9.94 21.00
N GLU A 395 -39.79 11.12 21.35
CA GLU A 395 -39.52 12.36 20.62
C GLU A 395 -38.06 12.84 20.73
N ALA A 396 -37.35 12.53 21.82
CA ALA A 396 -35.94 12.90 21.94
C ALA A 396 -35.10 12.13 20.90
N LEU A 397 -35.35 10.83 20.76
CA LEU A 397 -34.71 10.00 19.72
C LEU A 397 -35.14 10.41 18.29
N ARG A 398 -36.40 10.83 18.08
CA ARG A 398 -36.84 11.37 16.79
C ARG A 398 -36.12 12.67 16.43
N ARG A 399 -35.95 13.61 17.36
CA ARG A 399 -35.18 14.84 17.13
C ARG A 399 -33.71 14.54 16.87
N TRP A 400 -33.08 13.68 17.66
CA TRP A 400 -31.69 13.28 17.47
C TRP A 400 -31.43 12.68 16.07
N ARG A 401 -32.35 11.86 15.55
CA ARG A 401 -32.29 11.31 14.18
C ARG A 401 -32.34 12.36 13.07
N THR A 402 -32.73 13.61 13.33
CA THR A 402 -32.58 14.69 12.33
C THR A 402 -31.13 15.18 12.21
N ARG A 403 -30.35 15.06 13.30
CA ARG A 403 -28.96 15.53 13.42
C ARG A 403 -27.94 14.53 12.85
N VAL A 404 -28.31 13.23 12.78
CA VAL A 404 -27.44 12.15 12.30
C VAL A 404 -28.12 11.38 11.17
N GLN A 405 -27.45 11.23 10.04
CA GLN A 405 -28.00 10.60 8.82
C GLN A 405 -27.09 9.50 8.30
N TYR A 406 -27.68 8.53 7.56
CA TYR A 406 -26.99 7.32 7.10
C TYR A 406 -27.15 7.13 5.59
N VAL A 407 -26.02 6.93 4.90
CA VAL A 407 -25.96 6.57 3.48
C VAL A 407 -25.48 5.11 3.39
N PHE A 408 -26.35 4.24 2.88
CA PHE A 408 -26.15 2.79 2.83
C PHE A 408 -25.28 2.35 1.63
N GLN A 409 -24.60 1.22 1.79
CA GLN A 409 -23.67 0.59 0.84
C GLN A 409 -24.26 0.42 -0.58
N ASN A 410 -25.52 0.00 -0.68
CA ASN A 410 -26.12 -0.30 -1.97
C ASN A 410 -27.24 0.71 -2.33
N PRO A 411 -27.02 1.61 -3.31
CA PRO A 411 -28.03 2.59 -3.73
C PRO A 411 -29.27 1.98 -4.39
N PHE A 412 -29.22 0.73 -4.86
CA PHE A 412 -30.36 0.05 -5.46
C PHE A 412 -31.37 -0.42 -4.42
N SER A 413 -30.91 -0.95 -3.28
CA SER A 413 -31.78 -1.38 -2.18
C SER A 413 -32.16 -0.24 -1.23
N ALA A 414 -31.33 0.81 -1.15
CA ALA A 414 -31.57 1.96 -0.27
C ALA A 414 -32.68 2.92 -0.74
N LEU A 415 -33.12 2.84 -1.99
CA LEU A 415 -34.14 3.70 -2.60
C LEU A 415 -35.41 2.89 -2.90
N ASN A 416 -36.57 3.28 -2.36
CA ASN A 416 -37.83 2.59 -2.60
C ASN A 416 -38.23 2.70 -4.09
N PRO A 417 -38.26 1.59 -4.87
CA PRO A 417 -38.45 1.66 -6.32
C PRO A 417 -39.86 2.08 -6.74
N ARG A 418 -40.83 2.08 -5.80
CA ARG A 418 -42.22 2.49 -6.02
C ARG A 418 -42.46 3.98 -5.83
N LEU A 419 -41.47 4.73 -5.31
CA LEU A 419 -41.55 6.17 -5.11
C LEU A 419 -40.74 6.91 -6.19
N THR A 420 -41.20 8.10 -6.54
CA THR A 420 -40.42 9.03 -7.37
C THR A 420 -39.25 9.60 -6.57
N VAL A 421 -38.19 10.05 -7.26
CA VAL A 421 -37.02 10.69 -6.63
C VAL A 421 -37.42 11.87 -5.74
N GLY A 422 -38.38 12.69 -6.18
CA GLY A 422 -38.87 13.81 -5.38
C GLY A 422 -39.60 13.39 -4.11
N GLN A 423 -40.35 12.27 -4.15
CA GLN A 423 -40.94 11.69 -2.94
C GLN A 423 -39.87 11.15 -1.99
N ILE A 424 -38.85 10.46 -2.50
CA ILE A 424 -37.78 9.86 -1.68
C ILE A 424 -36.94 10.92 -0.96
N ILE A 425 -36.64 12.05 -1.61
CA ILE A 425 -35.90 13.15 -0.98
C ILE A 425 -36.81 13.96 -0.03
N ALA A 426 -38.12 14.04 -0.30
CA ALA A 426 -39.08 14.71 0.58
C ALA A 426 -39.52 13.88 1.80
N GLU A 427 -39.34 12.55 1.78
CA GLU A 427 -39.82 11.63 2.82
C GLU A 427 -39.29 11.97 4.23
N PRO A 428 -37.99 12.28 4.44
CA PRO A 428 -37.50 12.74 5.76
C PRO A 428 -38.18 14.02 6.24
N LEU A 429 -38.37 15.00 5.35
CA LEU A 429 -39.06 16.27 5.67
C LEU A 429 -40.51 16.04 6.08
N GLN A 430 -41.20 15.09 5.42
CA GLN A 430 -42.58 14.72 5.75
C GLN A 430 -42.67 14.01 7.10
N ILE A 431 -41.79 13.05 7.38
CA ILE A 431 -41.76 12.27 8.63
C ILE A 431 -41.50 13.18 9.84
N HIS A 432 -40.62 14.16 9.69
CA HIS A 432 -40.23 15.09 10.77
C HIS A 432 -41.00 16.43 10.76
N GLY A 433 -42.01 16.58 9.90
CA GLY A 433 -42.89 17.76 9.89
C GLY A 433 -42.28 19.06 9.33
N TYR A 434 -41.10 19.02 8.69
CA TYR A 434 -40.42 20.21 8.18
C TYR A 434 -41.11 20.77 6.93
N GLY A 435 -41.57 22.02 7.05
CA GLY A 435 -42.17 22.82 5.97
C GLY A 435 -43.48 22.28 5.40
N ASP A 436 -44.11 23.05 4.52
CA ASP A 436 -45.32 22.68 3.79
C ASP A 436 -45.02 21.95 2.45
N ARG A 437 -46.03 21.68 1.63
CA ARG A 437 -45.84 20.97 0.35
C ARG A 437 -45.07 21.79 -0.69
N PRO A 438 -45.40 23.08 -0.96
CA PRO A 438 -44.53 24.01 -1.69
C PRO A 438 -43.08 24.07 -1.21
N GLU A 439 -42.84 24.27 0.07
CA GLU A 439 -41.51 24.41 0.68
C GLU A 439 -40.70 23.12 0.52
N ARG A 440 -41.29 21.96 0.83
CA ARG A 440 -40.65 20.64 0.59
C ARG A 440 -40.28 20.45 -0.88
N LYS A 441 -41.13 20.86 -1.82
CA LYS A 441 -40.83 20.77 -3.26
C LYS A 441 -39.67 21.68 -3.66
N ALA A 442 -39.61 22.91 -3.14
CA ALA A 442 -38.49 23.82 -3.36
C ALA A 442 -37.18 23.25 -2.79
N ARG A 443 -37.22 22.72 -1.56
CA ARG A 443 -36.09 22.07 -0.89
C ARG A 443 -35.56 20.85 -1.64
N VAL A 444 -36.45 19.99 -2.17
CA VAL A 444 -36.03 18.86 -3.03
C VAL A 444 -35.34 19.36 -4.31
N ALA A 445 -35.85 20.42 -4.94
CA ALA A 445 -35.24 20.97 -6.14
C ALA A 445 -33.86 21.62 -5.87
N GLU A 446 -33.66 22.24 -4.72
CA GLU A 446 -32.35 22.70 -4.21
C GLU A 446 -31.40 21.51 -4.03
N LEU A 447 -31.80 20.49 -3.27
CA LEU A 447 -31.00 19.30 -2.96
C LEU A 447 -30.57 18.54 -4.22
N LEU A 448 -31.42 18.46 -5.25
CA LEU A 448 -31.04 17.87 -6.53
C LEU A 448 -29.92 18.66 -7.22
N ARG A 449 -30.01 19.99 -7.29
CA ARG A 449 -28.94 20.84 -7.88
C ARG A 449 -27.65 20.75 -7.07
N LEU A 450 -27.76 20.68 -5.75
CA LEU A 450 -26.64 20.51 -4.82
C LEU A 450 -25.91 19.15 -4.99
N VAL A 451 -26.54 18.14 -5.59
CA VAL A 451 -25.86 16.91 -6.01
C VAL A 451 -25.67 16.82 -7.53
N GLY A 452 -25.75 17.95 -8.25
CA GLY A 452 -25.57 18.05 -9.69
C GLY A 452 -26.57 17.21 -10.51
N LEU A 453 -27.83 17.20 -10.08
CA LEU A 453 -28.97 16.63 -10.78
C LEU A 453 -29.97 17.74 -11.11
N ASP A 454 -30.53 17.69 -12.32
CA ASP A 454 -31.56 18.66 -12.72
C ASP A 454 -32.86 18.49 -11.92
N ALA A 455 -33.54 19.59 -11.63
CA ALA A 455 -34.77 19.59 -10.82
C ALA A 455 -35.95 18.85 -11.48
N THR A 456 -35.97 18.70 -12.83
CA THR A 456 -37.00 17.90 -13.52
C THR A 456 -36.91 16.41 -13.19
N HIS A 457 -35.78 15.94 -12.65
CA HIS A 457 -35.60 14.56 -12.19
C HIS A 457 -36.53 14.16 -11.03
N MET A 458 -37.12 15.12 -10.30
CA MET A 458 -38.07 14.85 -9.21
C MET A 458 -39.18 13.85 -9.58
N ASN A 459 -39.71 13.93 -10.80
CA ASN A 459 -40.87 13.14 -11.22
C ASN A 459 -40.49 11.75 -11.76
N ARG A 460 -39.20 11.41 -11.82
CA ARG A 460 -38.72 10.12 -12.33
C ARG A 460 -38.55 9.11 -11.20
N TYR A 461 -38.53 7.82 -11.54
CA TYR A 461 -38.31 6.73 -10.59
C TYR A 461 -36.83 6.33 -10.52
N PRO A 462 -36.33 5.79 -9.38
CA PRO A 462 -34.94 5.37 -9.20
C PRO A 462 -34.38 4.49 -10.32
N HIS A 463 -35.21 3.62 -10.92
CA HIS A 463 -34.78 2.71 -11.97
C HIS A 463 -34.31 3.41 -13.26
N SER A 464 -34.68 4.67 -13.49
CA SER A 464 -34.27 5.46 -14.66
C SER A 464 -32.90 6.15 -14.53
N PHE A 465 -32.19 5.93 -13.41
CA PHE A 465 -30.91 6.58 -13.10
C PHE A 465 -29.75 5.57 -13.08
N SER A 466 -28.53 6.02 -13.42
CA SER A 466 -27.30 5.24 -13.25
C SER A 466 -26.95 5.03 -11.78
N GLY A 467 -26.05 4.09 -11.47
CA GLY A 467 -25.61 3.82 -10.08
C GLY A 467 -25.12 5.08 -9.36
N GLY A 468 -24.24 5.86 -10.00
CA GLY A 468 -23.77 7.13 -9.44
C GLY A 468 -24.86 8.20 -9.28
N GLN A 469 -25.85 8.26 -10.17
CA GLN A 469 -26.99 9.16 -10.00
C GLN A 469 -27.88 8.73 -8.82
N ARG A 470 -28.09 7.42 -8.62
CA ARG A 470 -28.81 6.90 -7.44
C ARG A 470 -28.06 7.17 -6.15
N GLN A 471 -26.74 7.04 -6.15
CA GLN A 471 -25.91 7.39 -4.99
C GLN A 471 -26.08 8.87 -4.63
N ARG A 472 -26.07 9.76 -5.64
CA ARG A 472 -26.34 11.19 -5.46
C ARG A 472 -27.74 11.49 -4.93
N ILE A 473 -28.76 10.75 -5.37
CA ILE A 473 -30.12 10.82 -4.78
C ILE A 473 -30.11 10.38 -3.31
N GLY A 474 -29.34 9.35 -2.95
CA GLY A 474 -29.12 8.92 -1.57
C GLY A 474 -28.47 10.00 -0.69
N ILE A 475 -27.43 10.66 -1.22
CA ILE A 475 -26.76 11.80 -0.58
C ILE A 475 -27.74 12.98 -0.39
N ALA A 476 -28.48 13.35 -1.44
CA ALA A 476 -29.50 14.41 -1.38
C ALA A 476 -30.60 14.13 -0.34
N ARG A 477 -31.02 12.86 -0.18
CA ARG A 477 -31.96 12.46 0.87
C ARG A 477 -31.36 12.63 2.28
N ALA A 478 -30.09 12.24 2.48
CA ALA A 478 -29.42 12.41 3.77
C ALA A 478 -29.23 13.89 4.14
N LEU A 479 -28.94 14.75 3.15
CA LEU A 479 -28.83 16.20 3.35
C LEU A 479 -30.17 16.91 3.60
N ALA A 480 -31.31 16.23 3.41
CA ALA A 480 -32.61 16.89 3.46
C ALA A 480 -32.92 17.58 4.79
N LEU A 481 -32.48 16.99 5.90
CA LEU A 481 -32.70 17.45 7.28
C LEU A 481 -31.57 18.33 7.85
N ASP A 482 -30.59 18.73 7.03
CA ASP A 482 -29.42 19.53 7.45
C ASP A 482 -28.64 18.91 8.63
N PRO A 483 -28.14 17.67 8.49
CA PRO A 483 -27.50 16.92 9.56
C PRO A 483 -26.13 17.50 9.98
N GLU A 484 -25.73 17.18 11.21
CA GLU A 484 -24.40 17.49 11.75
C GLU A 484 -23.37 16.39 11.48
N LEU A 485 -23.83 15.13 11.49
CA LEU A 485 -23.05 13.94 11.15
C LEU A 485 -23.74 13.14 10.03
N ILE A 486 -22.96 12.77 9.01
CA ILE A 486 -23.37 11.77 8.01
C ILE A 486 -22.44 10.56 8.11
N ILE A 487 -23.03 9.37 8.27
CA ILE A 487 -22.31 8.11 8.19
C ILE A 487 -22.44 7.57 6.77
N PHE A 488 -21.32 7.38 6.10
CA PHE A 488 -21.21 6.76 4.79
C PHE A 488 -20.70 5.33 4.95
N ASP A 489 -21.57 4.36 4.67
CA ASP A 489 -21.22 2.93 4.68
C ASP A 489 -20.93 2.51 3.23
N GLU A 490 -19.65 2.36 2.87
CA GLU A 490 -19.13 2.02 1.53
C GLU A 490 -19.84 2.70 0.34
N PRO A 491 -19.89 4.05 0.28
CA PRO A 491 -20.73 4.79 -0.67
C PRO A 491 -20.30 4.71 -2.14
N VAL A 492 -19.17 4.05 -2.45
CA VAL A 492 -18.58 4.02 -3.80
C VAL A 492 -18.14 2.63 -4.27
N SER A 493 -18.26 1.57 -3.45
CA SER A 493 -17.65 0.26 -3.74
C SER A 493 -18.22 -0.50 -4.95
N ALA A 494 -19.38 -0.07 -5.45
CA ALA A 494 -20.04 -0.65 -6.64
C ALA A 494 -20.15 0.35 -7.81
N LEU A 495 -19.24 1.33 -7.90
CA LEU A 495 -19.24 2.40 -8.91
C LEU A 495 -17.94 2.38 -9.74
N ASP A 496 -18.05 2.66 -11.04
CA ASP A 496 -16.88 2.84 -11.91
C ASP A 496 -15.92 3.92 -11.40
N VAL A 497 -14.62 3.76 -11.64
CA VAL A 497 -13.57 4.72 -11.23
C VAL A 497 -13.92 6.18 -11.54
N SER A 498 -14.40 6.50 -12.75
CA SER A 498 -14.79 7.88 -13.08
C SER A 498 -16.02 8.37 -12.32
N ILE A 499 -16.95 7.50 -11.97
CA ILE A 499 -18.15 7.85 -11.21
C ILE A 499 -17.80 7.96 -9.72
N GLN A 500 -16.98 7.06 -9.20
CA GLN A 500 -16.35 7.15 -7.88
C GLN A 500 -15.64 8.49 -7.71
N ALA A 501 -14.76 8.90 -8.63
CA ALA A 501 -14.10 10.21 -8.61
C ALA A 501 -15.09 11.39 -8.51
N GLN A 502 -16.20 11.35 -9.27
CA GLN A 502 -17.27 12.35 -9.17
C GLN A 502 -17.91 12.38 -7.77
N ILE A 503 -18.23 11.22 -7.18
CA ILE A 503 -18.83 11.14 -5.85
C ILE A 503 -17.86 11.64 -4.78
N LEU A 504 -16.58 11.25 -4.84
CA LEU A 504 -15.58 11.69 -3.86
C LEU A 504 -15.33 13.20 -3.93
N ASN A 505 -15.26 13.77 -5.14
CA ASN A 505 -15.21 15.23 -5.31
C ASN A 505 -16.43 15.92 -4.70
N LEU A 506 -17.65 15.44 -5.02
CA LEU A 506 -18.90 15.96 -4.46
C LEU A 506 -18.90 15.89 -2.93
N LEU A 507 -18.45 14.79 -2.32
CA LEU A 507 -18.41 14.66 -0.86
C LEU A 507 -17.43 15.65 -0.22
N ARG A 508 -16.24 15.88 -0.79
CA ARG A 508 -15.32 16.92 -0.30
C ARG A 508 -15.95 18.32 -0.43
N ASP A 509 -16.51 18.64 -1.59
CA ASP A 509 -17.12 19.95 -1.84
C ASP A 509 -18.31 20.22 -0.88
N LEU A 510 -19.09 19.19 -0.55
CA LEU A 510 -20.17 19.27 0.45
C LEU A 510 -19.64 19.41 1.89
N LYS A 511 -18.57 18.69 2.26
CA LYS A 511 -17.91 18.81 3.57
C LYS A 511 -17.47 20.25 3.80
N ASP A 512 -16.72 20.80 2.86
CA ASP A 512 -16.07 22.10 2.98
C ASP A 512 -17.10 23.25 2.95
N ALA A 513 -18.10 23.16 2.07
CA ALA A 513 -19.12 24.20 1.91
C ALA A 513 -20.15 24.26 3.05
N LEU A 514 -20.53 23.10 3.59
CA LEU A 514 -21.61 23.00 4.60
C LEU A 514 -21.07 22.80 6.02
N GLY A 515 -19.77 22.53 6.19
CA GLY A 515 -19.15 22.26 7.49
C GLY A 515 -19.62 20.94 8.12
N LEU A 516 -19.87 19.93 7.28
CA LEU A 516 -20.39 18.62 7.70
C LEU A 516 -19.31 17.78 8.40
N THR A 517 -19.75 16.93 9.33
CA THR A 517 -18.90 15.89 9.94
C THR A 517 -19.20 14.55 9.29
N TYR A 518 -18.19 13.77 8.92
CA TYR A 518 -18.36 12.45 8.29
C TYR A 518 -17.72 11.33 9.10
N LEU A 519 -18.42 10.19 9.18
CA LEU A 519 -17.81 8.88 9.42
C LEU A 519 -17.84 8.12 8.08
N PHE A 520 -16.68 7.94 7.46
CA PHE A 520 -16.55 7.38 6.12
C PHE A 520 -15.97 5.96 6.17
N ILE A 521 -16.81 4.98 5.91
CA ILE A 521 -16.47 3.55 5.99
C ILE A 521 -16.14 3.04 4.59
N SER A 522 -14.98 2.39 4.44
CA SER A 522 -14.52 1.82 3.17
C SER A 522 -13.52 0.68 3.41
N HIS A 523 -13.45 -0.28 2.51
CA HIS A 523 -12.33 -1.24 2.45
C HIS A 523 -11.18 -0.76 1.54
N ASN A 524 -11.41 0.24 0.67
CA ASN A 524 -10.39 0.80 -0.20
C ASN A 524 -9.67 1.97 0.51
N LEU A 525 -8.39 1.74 0.86
CA LEU A 525 -7.54 2.71 1.56
C LEU A 525 -7.25 3.99 0.75
N ALA A 526 -7.07 3.91 -0.57
CA ALA A 526 -6.80 5.09 -1.40
C ALA A 526 -8.00 6.05 -1.45
N VAL A 527 -9.23 5.52 -1.37
CA VAL A 527 -10.44 6.33 -1.22
C VAL A 527 -10.47 7.08 0.11
N VAL A 528 -9.98 6.44 1.18
CA VAL A 528 -9.97 7.04 2.52
C VAL A 528 -8.86 8.09 2.65
N ASP A 529 -7.66 7.84 2.09
CA ASP A 529 -6.57 8.83 2.01
C ASP A 529 -7.00 10.16 1.35
N TYR A 530 -7.90 10.06 0.37
CA TYR A 530 -8.41 11.21 -0.37
C TYR A 530 -9.43 12.08 0.38
N LEU A 531 -10.17 11.51 1.33
CA LEU A 531 -11.28 12.20 2.02
C LEU A 531 -11.07 12.41 3.51
N ALA A 532 -10.33 11.53 4.19
CA ALA A 532 -10.29 11.48 5.64
C ALA A 532 -9.16 12.35 6.22
N ASP A 533 -9.48 13.08 7.29
CA ASP A 533 -8.49 13.83 8.06
C ASP A 533 -7.73 12.88 9.02
N ARG A 534 -8.45 11.90 9.59
CA ARG A 534 -7.93 10.82 10.44
C ARG A 534 -8.50 9.47 10.01
N ILE A 535 -7.77 8.38 10.24
CA ILE A 535 -8.14 7.03 9.82
C ILE A 535 -8.07 6.07 11.01
N ALA A 536 -9.19 5.42 11.31
CA ALA A 536 -9.33 4.34 12.28
C ALA A 536 -9.32 2.97 11.57
N VAL A 537 -8.50 2.05 12.04
CA VAL A 537 -8.36 0.68 11.52
C VAL A 537 -9.06 -0.29 12.46
N MET A 538 -9.95 -1.12 11.92
CA MET A 538 -10.75 -2.10 12.67
C MET A 538 -10.42 -3.54 12.24
N ALA A 539 -10.11 -4.39 13.21
CA ALA A 539 -9.84 -5.82 13.03
C ALA A 539 -10.58 -6.64 14.10
N SER A 540 -11.26 -7.71 13.69
CA SER A 540 -11.94 -8.66 14.59
C SER A 540 -12.70 -8.00 15.76
N GLY A 541 -13.60 -7.07 15.42
CA GLY A 541 -14.46 -6.35 16.37
C GLY A 541 -13.80 -5.19 17.12
N ARG A 542 -12.48 -5.03 17.06
CA ARG A 542 -11.70 -4.03 17.82
C ARG A 542 -11.16 -2.95 16.89
N LEU A 543 -11.03 -1.72 17.37
CA LEU A 543 -10.09 -0.78 16.77
C LEU A 543 -8.66 -1.18 17.16
N VAL A 544 -7.76 -1.19 16.19
CA VAL A 544 -6.35 -1.59 16.36
C VAL A 544 -5.36 -0.46 16.14
N GLU A 545 -5.73 0.56 15.37
CA GLU A 545 -4.92 1.75 15.16
C GLU A 545 -5.81 2.95 14.78
N LEU A 546 -5.42 4.16 15.17
CA LEU A 546 -6.04 5.43 14.77
C LEU A 546 -4.93 6.46 14.61
N ALA A 547 -4.84 7.14 13.47
CA ALA A 547 -3.85 8.19 13.26
C ALA A 547 -4.37 9.29 12.30
N PRO A 548 -3.71 10.47 12.24
CA PRO A 548 -3.80 11.35 11.08
C PRO A 548 -3.52 10.59 9.78
N ARG A 549 -4.19 10.93 8.68
CA ARG A 549 -4.09 10.19 7.41
C ARG A 549 -2.62 9.96 6.98
N GLU A 550 -1.82 11.02 7.03
CA GLU A 550 -0.42 11.05 6.58
C GLU A 550 0.46 10.16 7.46
N GLU A 551 0.25 10.18 8.79
CA GLU A 551 1.04 9.36 9.71
C GLU A 551 0.70 7.88 9.59
N LEU A 552 -0.59 7.53 9.35
CA LEU A 552 -0.98 6.14 9.17
C LEU A 552 -0.27 5.52 7.95
N PHE A 553 -0.22 6.23 6.82
CA PHE A 553 0.44 5.73 5.61
C PHE A 553 1.97 5.80 5.68
N ARG A 554 2.53 6.78 6.38
CA ARG A 554 3.98 6.96 6.55
C ARG A 554 4.60 5.95 7.51
N ALA A 555 3.95 5.70 8.65
CA ALA A 555 4.51 4.93 9.76
C ALA A 555 3.44 4.07 10.47
N PRO A 556 2.72 3.18 9.76
CA PRO A 556 1.73 2.28 10.37
C PRO A 556 2.43 1.39 11.41
N ARG A 557 1.85 1.26 12.61
CA ARG A 557 2.46 0.50 13.71
C ARG A 557 1.91 -0.90 13.85
N HIS A 558 0.58 -1.06 13.81
CA HIS A 558 -0.05 -2.35 14.07
C HIS A 558 0.21 -3.31 12.89
N PRO A 559 0.55 -4.59 13.13
CA PRO A 559 0.87 -5.56 12.08
C PRO A 559 -0.28 -5.71 11.07
N TYR A 560 -1.52 -5.75 11.56
CA TYR A 560 -2.72 -5.72 10.70
C TYR A 560 -2.77 -4.51 9.76
N THR A 561 -2.49 -3.30 10.26
CA THR A 561 -2.45 -2.07 9.44
C THR A 561 -1.36 -2.17 8.37
N LYS A 562 -0.14 -2.58 8.76
CA LYS A 562 0.99 -2.78 7.85
C LYS A 562 0.64 -3.73 6.71
N ALA A 563 0.00 -4.86 7.02
CA ALA A 563 -0.38 -5.84 6.02
C ALA A 563 -1.58 -5.39 5.17
N LEU A 564 -2.58 -4.70 5.74
CA LEU A 564 -3.70 -4.12 5.01
C LEU A 564 -3.19 -3.13 3.94
N MET A 565 -2.20 -2.31 4.27
CA MET A 565 -1.53 -1.41 3.32
C MET A 565 -0.73 -2.17 2.26
N ALA A 566 0.01 -3.21 2.64
CA ALA A 566 0.77 -4.05 1.71
C ALA A 566 -0.11 -4.86 0.73
N ALA A 567 -1.43 -4.95 0.96
CA ALA A 567 -2.39 -5.59 0.07
C ALA A 567 -3.08 -4.63 -0.91
N VAL A 568 -2.89 -3.31 -0.81
CA VAL A 568 -3.53 -2.34 -1.72
C VAL A 568 -2.87 -2.38 -3.11
N PRO A 569 -3.58 -2.74 -4.19
CA PRO A 569 -3.01 -2.71 -5.53
C PRO A 569 -2.86 -1.27 -6.00
N GLN A 570 -1.63 -0.85 -6.31
CA GLN A 570 -1.39 0.47 -6.91
C GLN A 570 -1.54 0.44 -8.45
N PRO A 571 -2.03 1.52 -9.09
CA PRO A 571 -2.13 1.66 -10.55
C PRO A 571 -0.76 2.00 -11.19
N ASP A 572 0.31 1.33 -10.73
CA ASP A 572 1.68 1.47 -11.23
C ASP A 572 2.31 0.08 -11.42
N PRO A 573 2.57 -0.36 -12.66
CA PRO A 573 3.21 -1.65 -12.95
C PRO A 573 4.64 -1.81 -12.38
N LYS A 574 5.29 -0.75 -11.91
CA LYS A 574 6.57 -0.83 -11.20
C LYS A 574 6.41 -1.16 -9.71
N GLN A 575 5.20 -0.96 -9.16
CA GLN A 575 4.84 -1.21 -7.77
C GLN A 575 3.84 -2.38 -7.66
N ARG A 576 4.17 -3.50 -8.32
CA ARG A 576 3.36 -4.72 -8.21
C ARG A 576 3.40 -5.28 -6.78
N LEU A 577 2.25 -5.77 -6.33
CA LEU A 577 2.04 -6.48 -5.08
C LEU A 577 3.03 -7.63 -4.94
N ASP A 578 3.77 -7.64 -3.84
CA ASP A 578 4.58 -8.78 -3.46
C ASP A 578 3.69 -9.87 -2.87
N PHE A 579 3.11 -10.67 -3.77
CA PHE A 579 2.25 -11.79 -3.42
C PHE A 579 2.89 -12.78 -2.44
N SER A 580 4.23 -12.82 -2.28
CA SER A 580 4.87 -13.69 -1.28
C SER A 580 4.57 -13.23 0.16
N LYS A 581 4.43 -11.92 0.40
CA LYS A 581 4.18 -11.30 1.71
C LYS A 581 2.70 -11.25 2.10
N ILE A 582 1.80 -11.43 1.14
CA ILE A 582 0.36 -11.31 1.34
C ILE A 582 -0.21 -12.63 1.90
N SER A 583 -0.52 -12.64 3.20
CA SER A 583 -1.19 -13.72 3.93
C SER A 583 -1.98 -13.18 5.13
N LEU A 584 -2.88 -12.23 4.87
CA LEU A 584 -3.66 -11.52 5.89
C LEU A 584 -4.65 -12.40 6.66
N SER A 585 -5.18 -13.45 6.04
CA SER A 585 -6.05 -14.45 6.66
C SER A 585 -5.48 -15.17 7.91
N ARG A 586 -4.19 -14.99 8.22
CA ARG A 586 -3.61 -15.30 9.53
C ARG A 586 -3.75 -14.11 10.49
N GLN A 587 -3.30 -12.92 10.05
CA GLN A 587 -3.27 -11.68 10.82
C GLN A 587 -4.65 -11.04 11.09
N SER A 588 -5.75 -11.55 10.56
CA SER A 588 -7.10 -11.13 11.00
C SER A 588 -7.40 -11.58 12.43
N SER A 589 -6.79 -12.68 12.91
CA SER A 589 -7.03 -13.23 14.27
C SER A 589 -6.21 -12.47 15.32
N PRO A 590 -6.80 -12.06 16.47
CA PRO A 590 -6.07 -11.38 17.55
C PRO A 590 -4.78 -12.09 17.99
N ASP A 591 -4.86 -13.41 18.21
CA ASP A 591 -3.73 -14.25 18.66
C ASP A 591 -2.55 -14.26 17.67
N ALA A 592 -2.79 -13.92 16.40
CA ALA A 592 -1.81 -13.94 15.33
C ALA A 592 -1.15 -12.57 15.07
N TRP A 593 -1.50 -11.53 15.84
CA TRP A 593 -0.83 -10.22 15.77
C TRP A 593 0.60 -10.25 16.35
N GLY A 594 0.91 -11.22 17.22
CA GLY A 594 2.19 -11.31 17.93
C GLY A 594 2.38 -10.21 18.98
N ALA A 595 3.34 -10.37 19.90
CA ALA A 595 3.61 -9.36 20.92
C ALA A 595 4.16 -8.05 20.30
N PRO A 596 3.82 -6.87 20.86
CA PRO A 596 2.93 -6.61 22.01
C PRO A 596 1.45 -6.41 21.61
N PHE A 597 1.03 -6.85 20.41
CA PHE A 597 -0.28 -6.56 19.83
C PHE A 597 -1.33 -7.66 20.08
N ALA A 598 -0.92 -8.93 20.15
CA ALA A 598 -1.82 -10.05 20.45
C ALA A 598 -2.17 -10.11 21.95
N PRO A 599 -3.37 -10.61 22.31
CA PRO A 599 -3.69 -10.95 23.71
C PRO A 599 -2.67 -11.94 24.29
N ASP A 600 -2.27 -11.72 25.54
CA ASP A 600 -1.33 -12.57 26.27
C ASP A 600 -1.83 -12.86 27.71
N GLU A 601 -0.97 -13.41 28.57
CA GLU A 601 -1.31 -13.74 29.97
C GLU A 601 -1.80 -12.52 30.80
N ARG A 602 -1.53 -11.29 30.32
CA ARG A 602 -1.97 -10.02 30.92
C ARG A 602 -3.37 -9.60 30.48
N GLY A 603 -4.01 -10.36 29.57
CA GLY A 603 -5.38 -10.14 29.11
C GLY A 603 -5.46 -9.55 27.70
N GLU A 604 -6.38 -8.60 27.49
CA GLU A 604 -6.56 -7.92 26.20
C GLU A 604 -5.63 -6.69 26.08
N PRO A 605 -5.06 -6.43 24.89
CA PRO A 605 -4.29 -5.23 24.62
C PRO A 605 -5.17 -3.96 24.63
N HIS A 606 -4.63 -2.86 25.13
CA HIS A 606 -5.35 -1.62 25.40
C HIS A 606 -4.92 -0.47 24.47
N TRP A 607 -5.60 0.67 24.55
CA TRP A 607 -5.40 1.80 23.65
C TRP A 607 -4.25 2.70 24.14
N ILE A 608 -3.14 2.74 23.40
CA ILE A 608 -1.92 3.46 23.79
C ILE A 608 -1.66 4.59 22.80
N GLY A 609 -1.50 5.81 23.31
CA GLY A 609 -1.07 6.96 22.54
C GLY A 609 0.44 6.93 22.29
N ILE A 610 0.83 7.07 21.02
CA ILE A 610 2.23 6.96 20.55
C ILE A 610 2.70 8.21 19.79
N GLY A 611 1.79 9.17 19.55
CA GLY A 611 2.07 10.46 18.94
C GLY A 611 0.82 11.36 18.96
N PRO A 612 0.91 12.60 18.47
CA PRO A 612 -0.25 13.49 18.34
C PRO A 612 -1.34 12.82 17.49
N ASP A 613 -2.49 12.56 18.09
CA ASP A 613 -3.63 11.83 17.50
C ASP A 613 -3.33 10.41 16.98
N HIS A 614 -2.15 9.85 17.27
CA HIS A 614 -1.77 8.48 16.89
C HIS A 614 -1.90 7.54 18.09
N TYR A 615 -2.83 6.60 17.98
CA TYR A 615 -3.12 5.57 18.96
C TYR A 615 -3.04 4.18 18.32
N VAL A 616 -2.64 3.20 19.12
CA VAL A 616 -2.49 1.81 18.70
C VAL A 616 -2.93 0.88 19.82
N ARG A 617 -3.53 -0.27 19.48
CA ARG A 617 -3.89 -1.30 20.45
C ARG A 617 -2.69 -2.20 20.72
N ALA A 618 -2.16 -2.17 21.94
CA ALA A 618 -1.04 -3.00 22.38
C ALA A 618 -1.04 -3.18 23.92
N HIS A 619 -0.24 -4.12 24.43
CA HIS A 619 -0.02 -4.29 25.88
C HIS A 619 0.97 -3.28 26.47
N GLU A 620 1.89 -2.81 25.63
CA GLU A 620 2.94 -1.85 25.95
C GLU A 620 3.05 -0.88 24.78
N LEU A 621 3.64 0.30 25.01
CA LEU A 621 4.04 1.21 23.92
C LEU A 621 4.83 0.38 22.91
N PRO A 622 4.30 0.11 21.70
CA PRO A 622 4.95 -0.83 20.81
C PRO A 622 6.34 -0.29 20.51
N PRO A 623 7.40 -1.08 20.72
CA PRO A 623 8.77 -0.62 20.46
C PRO A 623 8.78 -0.09 19.03
N VAL A 624 9.33 1.12 18.83
CA VAL A 624 9.24 1.88 17.58
C VAL A 624 9.65 0.96 16.42
N ALA A 625 8.65 0.37 15.76
CA ALA A 625 8.87 -0.84 14.99
C ALA A 625 9.54 -0.49 13.66
N ASP A 626 10.87 -0.55 13.67
CA ASP A 626 11.80 -0.19 12.61
C ASP A 626 11.51 1.18 11.97
N LEU A 627 12.01 2.25 12.59
CA LEU A 627 13.04 2.98 11.84
C LEU A 627 14.20 2.00 11.74
N GLY A 628 14.55 1.56 10.52
CA GLY A 628 15.57 0.53 10.32
C GLY A 628 16.95 0.99 10.79
N GLY A 629 17.21 0.87 12.10
CA GLY A 629 18.37 1.42 12.78
C GLY A 629 18.06 2.10 14.12
N ARG A 630 18.45 1.40 15.19
CA ARG A 630 18.87 1.89 16.52
C ARG A 630 17.83 2.03 17.64
N THR A 631 18.19 1.53 18.83
CA THR A 631 17.44 1.69 20.09
C THR A 631 17.55 3.11 20.67
N ILE A 632 16.83 3.38 21.76
CA ILE A 632 16.94 4.65 22.50
C ILE A 632 18.31 4.72 23.20
N GLU A 633 18.80 3.60 23.71
CA GLU A 633 20.12 3.46 24.33
C GLU A 633 21.23 3.72 23.32
N GLU A 634 21.14 3.20 22.09
CA GLU A 634 22.10 3.50 21.02
C GLU A 634 22.02 4.98 20.61
N HIS A 635 20.82 5.57 20.48
CA HIS A 635 20.70 7.01 20.25
C HIS A 635 21.30 7.84 21.39
N ARG A 636 21.18 7.39 22.64
CA ARG A 636 21.76 8.04 23.83
C ARG A 636 23.27 7.92 23.87
N GLU A 637 23.83 6.77 23.52
CA GLU A 637 25.28 6.50 23.45
C GLU A 637 25.94 7.28 22.29
N ILE A 638 25.26 7.37 21.14
CA ILE A 638 25.68 8.22 20.02
C ILE A 638 25.54 9.71 20.34
N ALA A 639 24.49 10.14 21.06
CA ALA A 639 24.38 11.50 21.56
C ALA A 639 25.50 11.84 22.57
N LEU A 640 25.83 10.93 23.49
CA LEU A 640 26.97 11.06 24.42
C LEU A 640 28.33 11.15 23.68
N SER A 641 28.51 10.32 22.64
CA SER A 641 29.70 10.34 21.78
C SER A 641 29.80 11.61 20.93
N LEU A 642 28.68 12.26 20.60
CA LEU A 642 28.65 13.53 19.84
C LEU A 642 28.70 14.77 20.75
N ALA A 643 28.34 14.64 22.03
CA ALA A 643 28.27 15.73 23.01
C ALA A 643 29.54 15.89 23.87
N THR A 644 30.58 15.08 23.65
CA THR A 644 31.82 15.10 24.44
C THR A 644 32.93 15.91 23.76
N ASP A 645 32.93 17.23 23.97
CA ASP A 645 34.15 18.03 23.78
C ASP A 645 34.95 18.09 25.11
N PRO A 646 36.29 17.94 25.11
CA PRO A 646 37.09 17.87 26.35
C PRO A 646 37.28 19.20 27.12
N ALA A 647 36.45 20.22 26.90
CA ALA A 647 36.54 21.52 27.54
C ALA A 647 35.18 21.87 28.19
N GLY A 648 35.14 21.90 29.53
CA GLY A 648 33.92 21.91 30.37
C GLY A 648 32.87 23.01 30.07
N GLU A 649 31.64 22.87 30.55
CA GLU A 649 31.23 22.23 31.83
C GLU A 649 29.95 21.35 31.76
N PRO A 650 29.69 20.51 32.78
CA PRO A 650 28.63 19.48 32.76
C PRO A 650 27.41 19.80 33.64
N ILE A 651 26.24 19.23 33.30
CA ILE A 651 25.35 18.61 34.29
C ILE A 651 24.82 17.29 33.73
N VAL A 652 25.04 16.19 34.46
CA VAL A 652 24.48 14.86 34.21
C VAL A 652 23.61 14.48 35.40
N HIS A 653 22.48 13.80 35.15
CA HIS A 653 21.87 12.92 36.13
C HIS A 653 21.77 11.49 35.56
N LEU A 654 22.33 10.56 36.30
CA LEU A 654 22.13 9.11 36.21
C LEU A 654 21.46 8.64 37.51
N ASP A 655 21.11 7.35 37.62
CA ASP A 655 20.61 6.75 38.87
C ASP A 655 20.07 5.31 38.71
N PHE A 656 20.96 4.33 38.53
CA PHE A 656 20.94 2.91 38.95
C PHE A 656 19.63 2.09 38.99
N GLU A 657 19.59 1.00 38.20
CA GLU A 657 19.01 -0.27 38.72
C GLU A 657 19.51 -1.58 38.06
N SER A 658 20.01 -1.58 36.80
CA SER A 658 20.15 -2.82 35.99
C SER A 658 21.56 -3.13 35.43
N GLY A 659 22.63 -2.82 36.16
CA GLY A 659 24.00 -2.94 35.62
C GLY A 659 24.45 -4.35 35.22
N THR A 660 24.74 -4.58 33.92
CA THR A 660 25.89 -5.39 33.42
C THR A 660 26.07 -5.23 31.89
N LEU A 661 27.31 -5.22 31.40
CA LEU A 661 27.65 -5.14 29.97
C LEU A 661 27.72 -6.53 29.30
N ALA A 662 27.18 -6.67 28.08
CA ALA A 662 27.62 -7.69 27.11
C ALA A 662 27.16 -7.38 25.66
N GLY A 663 28.04 -7.62 24.66
CA GLY A 663 27.61 -8.10 23.34
C GLY A 663 27.61 -7.13 22.13
N TRP A 664 28.73 -6.48 21.80
CA TRP A 664 28.90 -5.79 20.51
C TRP A 664 29.09 -6.76 19.33
N SER A 665 28.38 -6.57 18.20
CA SER A 665 28.69 -7.23 16.92
C SER A 665 28.09 -6.50 15.70
N THR A 666 28.94 -5.88 14.88
CA THR A 666 28.55 -4.98 13.79
C THR A 666 28.40 -5.68 12.42
N ARG A 667 27.30 -6.41 12.18
CA ARG A 667 26.91 -6.83 10.82
C ARG A 667 25.40 -6.78 10.53
N ARG A 668 24.95 -5.63 9.99
CA ARG A 668 23.98 -5.48 8.87
C ARG A 668 23.64 -3.98 8.70
N LEU A 669 24.45 -3.27 7.92
CA LEU A 669 24.19 -1.87 7.55
C LEU A 669 24.34 -1.69 6.03
N ALA A 670 23.30 -2.10 5.30
CA ALA A 670 23.07 -1.78 3.89
C ALA A 670 21.55 -1.92 3.61
N GLY A 671 20.83 -0.81 3.54
CA GLY A 671 19.38 -0.80 3.31
C GLY A 671 18.78 0.60 3.12
N ALA A 672 18.02 0.76 2.04
CA ALA A 672 16.89 1.69 1.82
C ALA A 672 17.03 3.23 1.97
N HIS A 673 18.19 3.81 2.30
CA HIS A 673 18.40 5.27 2.12
C HIS A 673 19.68 5.61 1.34
N SER A 674 19.68 5.29 0.04
CA SER A 674 20.66 5.85 -0.89
C SER A 674 20.10 7.14 -1.50
N ALA A 675 20.61 8.28 -1.03
CA ALA A 675 20.50 9.53 -1.77
C ALA A 675 21.18 9.37 -3.14
N ARG A 676 20.72 10.10 -4.16
CA ARG A 676 21.33 10.09 -5.50
C ARG A 676 22.80 10.48 -5.39
N VAL A 677 23.70 9.56 -5.75
CA VAL A 677 25.08 9.91 -6.07
C VAL A 677 25.06 10.68 -7.39
N GLN A 678 25.05 12.01 -7.33
CA GLN A 678 25.51 12.85 -8.44
C GLN A 678 27.05 12.87 -8.45
N GLY A 679 27.63 11.71 -8.69
CA GLY A 679 29.04 11.53 -8.98
C GLY A 679 29.13 10.88 -10.35
N GLU A 680 29.60 11.63 -11.33
CA GLU A 680 29.83 11.10 -12.67
C GLU A 680 30.98 10.08 -12.60
N VAL A 681 30.65 8.79 -12.71
CA VAL A 681 31.67 7.73 -12.78
C VAL A 681 32.25 7.76 -14.19
N VAL A 682 33.19 8.70 -14.41
CA VAL A 682 33.90 8.86 -15.68
C VAL A 682 34.81 7.65 -15.91
N ARG A 683 34.25 6.58 -16.49
CA ARG A 683 35.01 5.45 -17.02
C ARG A 683 35.67 5.82 -18.35
N VAL A 684 36.74 6.59 -18.26
CA VAL A 684 37.77 6.69 -19.31
C VAL A 684 39.07 6.12 -18.71
N GLY A 685 39.98 5.57 -19.52
CA GLY A 685 41.12 4.78 -19.03
C GLY A 685 42.00 5.51 -18.00
N THR A 686 42.55 4.76 -17.03
CA THR A 686 42.95 5.15 -15.65
C THR A 686 41.76 5.29 -14.69
N ARG A 687 41.83 4.63 -13.53
CA ARG A 687 40.66 4.26 -12.73
C ARG A 687 40.37 5.29 -11.62
N ALA A 688 39.87 6.45 -12.01
CA ALA A 688 39.48 7.53 -11.11
C ALA A 688 38.12 7.29 -10.42
N CYS A 689 37.94 7.81 -9.20
CA CYS A 689 36.69 7.91 -8.47
C CYS A 689 36.63 9.26 -7.70
N ARG A 690 35.73 10.16 -8.12
CA ARG A 690 35.47 11.45 -7.46
C ARG A 690 34.30 11.33 -6.47
N PHE A 691 34.48 11.90 -5.28
CA PHE A 691 33.45 12.05 -4.25
C PHE A 691 33.27 13.53 -3.93
N GLU A 692 32.03 14.00 -3.90
CA GLU A 692 31.68 15.40 -3.62
C GLU A 692 30.58 15.45 -2.56
N LEU A 693 30.79 16.29 -1.55
CA LEU A 693 29.76 16.71 -0.59
C LEU A 693 29.44 18.18 -0.87
N ARG A 694 28.15 18.55 -0.87
CA ARG A 694 27.69 19.89 -1.22
C ARG A 694 27.11 20.64 -0.01
N PRO A 695 26.93 21.97 -0.12
CA PRO A 695 26.03 22.70 0.76
C PRO A 695 24.68 22.00 0.93
N ASP A 696 24.11 22.11 2.13
CA ASP A 696 22.87 21.45 2.58
C ASP A 696 22.89 19.90 2.70
N ASP A 697 24.02 19.22 2.41
CA ASP A 697 24.15 17.79 2.73
C ASP A 697 24.25 17.56 4.25
N HIS A 698 23.14 17.14 4.87
CA HIS A 698 23.14 16.64 6.25
C HIS A 698 23.67 15.20 6.34
N VAL A 699 24.84 15.02 6.97
CA VAL A 699 25.57 13.73 6.99
C VAL A 699 25.67 13.14 8.42
N SER A 700 24.66 13.36 9.27
CA SER A 700 24.64 12.86 10.66
C SER A 700 24.90 11.35 10.81
N GLN A 701 24.71 10.56 9.74
CA GLN A 701 25.28 9.22 9.58
C GLN A 701 25.80 8.94 8.14
N GLY A 702 26.84 9.64 7.70
CA GLY A 702 27.77 9.21 6.63
C GLY A 702 27.19 8.85 5.24
N ARG A 703 27.41 9.71 4.22
CA ARG A 703 27.33 9.31 2.80
C ARG A 703 28.43 8.28 2.51
N ARG A 704 28.11 6.99 2.66
CA ARG A 704 29.02 5.88 2.34
C ARG A 704 29.05 5.60 0.85
N ALA A 705 30.01 6.21 0.15
CA ALA A 705 30.39 5.76 -1.18
C ALA A 705 31.36 4.57 -1.05
N GLU A 706 30.83 3.36 -0.84
CA GLU A 706 31.66 2.16 -0.68
C GLU A 706 32.29 1.71 -2.01
N LEU A 707 33.60 1.96 -2.20
CA LEU A 707 34.41 1.24 -3.18
C LEU A 707 34.60 -0.22 -2.72
N ARG A 708 33.57 -1.06 -2.92
CA ARG A 708 33.51 -2.41 -2.33
C ARG A 708 34.10 -3.54 -3.19
N ASP A 709 34.22 -3.32 -4.49
CA ASP A 709 34.37 -4.44 -5.45
C ASP A 709 35.80 -4.69 -5.94
N TRP A 710 36.79 -3.89 -5.53
CA TRP A 710 38.18 -4.05 -5.96
C TRP A 710 39.13 -4.40 -4.80
N TYR A 711 40.18 -5.14 -5.17
CA TYR A 711 41.39 -5.46 -4.38
C TYR A 711 41.30 -6.65 -3.39
N ASN A 712 41.72 -7.82 -3.88
CA ASN A 712 42.26 -8.92 -3.06
C ASN A 712 43.79 -8.94 -3.24
N ALA A 713 44.56 -8.46 -2.25
CA ALA A 713 46.02 -8.55 -2.29
C ALA A 713 46.54 -9.93 -1.82
N PRO A 714 47.56 -10.54 -2.47
CA PRO A 714 48.19 -11.78 -1.99
C PRO A 714 48.86 -11.66 -0.62
N PHE A 715 49.41 -12.76 -0.10
CA PHE A 715 49.76 -12.82 1.32
C PHE A 715 51.00 -12.03 1.74
N ASP A 716 52.01 -11.87 0.88
CA ASP A 716 53.34 -11.38 1.31
C ASP A 716 53.86 -10.13 0.56
N THR A 717 52.97 -9.30 0.00
CA THR A 717 53.36 -8.10 -0.78
C THR A 717 53.11 -6.80 -0.04
N GLU A 718 54.12 -5.92 0.04
CA GLU A 718 53.92 -4.50 0.37
C GLU A 718 52.85 -3.92 -0.57
N THR A 719 51.79 -3.36 0.01
CA THR A 719 50.67 -2.83 -0.76
C THR A 719 50.56 -1.33 -0.54
N TRP A 720 50.53 -0.59 -1.64
CA TRP A 720 50.46 0.86 -1.67
C TRP A 720 49.03 1.29 -1.97
N TYR A 721 48.51 2.23 -1.18
CA TYR A 721 47.20 2.84 -1.36
C TYR A 721 47.36 4.35 -1.52
N GLY A 722 47.23 4.86 -2.73
CA GLY A 722 47.22 6.29 -3.04
C GLY A 722 45.80 6.84 -3.16
N PHE A 723 45.58 8.06 -2.71
CA PHE A 723 44.43 8.88 -3.08
C PHE A 723 44.77 10.36 -2.95
N SER A 724 44.10 11.20 -3.74
CA SER A 724 44.26 12.64 -3.75
C SER A 724 43.02 13.30 -3.12
N THR A 725 43.21 14.39 -2.39
CA THR A 725 42.09 15.19 -1.90
C THR A 725 42.41 16.67 -2.02
N LEU A 726 41.41 17.46 -2.41
CA LEU A 726 41.52 18.92 -2.42
C LEU A 726 40.76 19.44 -1.20
N LEU A 727 41.46 20.18 -0.34
CA LEU A 727 40.82 21.00 0.69
C LEU A 727 40.78 22.43 0.17
N PRO A 728 39.59 23.04 -0.05
CA PRO A 728 39.48 24.44 -0.48
C PRO A 728 40.18 25.42 0.48
N ALA A 729 40.50 26.63 0.00
CA ALA A 729 41.21 27.64 0.79
C ALA A 729 40.33 28.22 1.93
N ASP A 730 39.03 28.23 1.71
CA ASP A 730 37.93 28.66 2.57
C ASP A 730 37.28 27.51 3.37
N PHE A 731 37.91 26.33 3.38
CA PHE A 731 37.37 25.13 4.03
C PHE A 731 37.33 25.27 5.56
N ALA A 732 36.15 25.60 6.09
CA ALA A 732 35.84 25.70 7.51
C ALA A 732 34.70 24.73 7.89
N PRO A 733 34.95 23.41 7.96
CA PRO A 733 33.90 22.43 8.26
C PRO A 733 33.45 22.50 9.73
N PRO A 734 32.22 22.08 10.05
CA PRO A 734 31.73 22.03 11.43
C PRO A 734 32.58 21.14 12.34
N LEU A 735 32.55 21.45 13.64
CA LEU A 735 33.15 20.65 14.71
C LEU A 735 32.77 19.16 14.60
N GLY A 736 33.79 18.30 14.54
CA GLY A 736 33.66 16.85 14.44
C GLY A 736 33.69 16.28 13.02
N THR A 737 33.73 17.11 11.98
CA THR A 737 33.87 16.66 10.58
C THR A 737 35.20 15.94 10.36
N GLY A 738 35.17 14.74 9.75
CA GLY A 738 36.36 13.90 9.65
C GLY A 738 36.34 13.01 8.42
N ILE A 739 37.35 13.13 7.57
CA ILE A 739 37.45 12.34 6.34
C ILE A 739 38.00 10.95 6.73
N VAL A 740 37.12 9.96 6.87
CA VAL A 740 37.49 8.58 7.26
C VAL A 740 38.14 7.87 6.07
N LEU A 741 39.41 8.21 5.82
CA LEU A 741 40.12 7.87 4.61
C LEU A 741 40.51 6.37 4.49
N ALA A 742 40.46 5.59 5.57
CA ALA A 742 40.78 4.15 5.54
C ALA A 742 40.07 3.31 6.63
N GLN A 743 38.91 2.70 6.34
CA GLN A 743 38.31 1.69 7.21
C GLN A 743 38.70 0.25 6.84
N TRP A 744 39.42 -0.42 7.75
CA TRP A 744 39.73 -1.84 7.68
C TRP A 744 38.61 -2.69 8.29
N HIS A 745 38.39 -3.89 7.76
CA HIS A 745 37.48 -4.87 8.32
C HIS A 745 37.99 -6.29 8.08
N ASP A 746 38.41 -6.98 9.15
CA ASP A 746 38.39 -8.44 9.13
C ASP A 746 36.98 -8.94 9.49
N GLN A 747 36.51 -9.96 8.79
CA GLN A 747 35.25 -10.61 9.06
C GLN A 747 35.43 -11.85 9.94
N ALA A 748 35.71 -11.64 11.24
CA ALA A 748 35.69 -12.69 12.26
C ALA A 748 34.36 -13.48 12.29
N ARG A 749 34.37 -14.71 12.82
CA ARG A 749 33.15 -15.53 12.94
C ARG A 749 32.25 -14.98 14.07
N LEU A 750 30.95 -15.27 14.03
CA LEU A 750 30.03 -14.91 15.12
C LEU A 750 30.51 -15.59 16.42
N GLY A 751 30.96 -14.79 17.39
CA GLY A 751 31.46 -15.27 18.69
C GLY A 751 32.82 -14.72 19.10
N GLU A 752 33.64 -14.25 18.14
CA GLU A 752 34.93 -13.61 18.43
C GLU A 752 34.83 -12.09 18.27
N PRO A 753 35.41 -11.29 19.18
CA PRO A 753 35.37 -9.84 19.08
C PRO A 753 36.16 -9.39 17.85
N SER A 754 35.49 -8.81 16.85
CA SER A 754 36.15 -8.19 15.69
C SER A 754 36.73 -6.81 16.06
N GLY A 755 37.52 -6.78 17.12
CA GLY A 755 38.18 -5.59 17.63
C GLY A 755 39.45 -5.31 16.85
N LYS A 756 39.35 -4.52 15.77
CA LYS A 756 40.43 -3.64 15.31
C LYS A 756 39.84 -2.35 14.73
N PRO A 757 40.31 -1.18 15.16
CA PRO A 757 39.78 0.10 14.71
C PRO A 757 40.46 0.58 13.41
N PRO A 758 39.78 1.46 12.65
CA PRO A 758 40.29 1.98 11.40
C PRO A 758 41.35 3.08 11.58
N LEU A 759 42.16 3.26 10.54
CA LEU A 759 43.00 4.45 10.36
C LEU A 759 42.11 5.60 9.89
N ALA A 760 41.80 6.55 10.77
CA ALA A 760 40.93 7.68 10.45
C ALA A 760 41.70 9.01 10.49
N ILE A 761 41.43 9.88 9.50
CA ILE A 761 42.01 11.21 9.40
C ILE A 761 40.89 12.21 9.71
N ARG A 762 41.16 13.19 10.57
CA ARG A 762 40.13 14.16 11.01
C ARG A 762 40.66 15.56 10.81
N PHE A 763 39.89 16.40 10.12
CA PHE A 763 40.19 17.82 10.04
C PHE A 763 39.52 18.51 11.24
N ARG A 764 40.30 19.13 12.12
CA ARG A 764 39.78 19.92 13.24
C ARG A 764 40.74 21.07 13.52
N ASP A 765 40.21 22.26 13.76
CA ASP A 765 40.98 23.45 14.18
C ASP A 765 42.13 23.81 13.20
N GLY A 766 41.92 23.64 11.89
CA GLY A 766 42.95 23.89 10.85
C GLY A 766 44.06 22.83 10.78
N ARG A 767 43.87 21.67 11.42
CA ARG A 767 44.84 20.56 11.46
C ARG A 767 44.23 19.24 11.02
N LEU A 768 45.09 18.37 10.46
CA LEU A 768 44.77 16.98 10.17
C LEU A 768 45.33 16.07 11.27
N ARG A 769 44.44 15.39 11.99
CA ARG A 769 44.74 14.42 13.05
C ARG A 769 44.56 13.00 12.54
N PHE A 770 45.60 12.19 12.64
CA PHE A 770 45.60 10.77 12.29
C PHE A 770 45.35 9.97 13.57
N THR A 771 44.22 9.27 13.59
CA THR A 771 43.69 8.54 14.74
C THR A 771 43.60 7.05 14.46
N GLY A 772 43.89 6.26 15.48
CA GLY A 772 43.74 4.81 15.50
C GLY A 772 43.68 4.32 16.95
N ALA A 773 43.54 3.01 17.13
CA ALA A 773 43.84 2.35 18.40
C ALA A 773 44.56 1.04 18.10
N PHE A 774 45.69 0.87 18.75
CA PHE A 774 46.61 -0.27 18.60
C PHE A 774 46.76 -0.86 20.00
N ASP A 775 46.94 -2.17 20.18
CA ASP A 775 46.69 -2.79 21.50
C ASP A 775 47.47 -2.19 22.70
N GLU A 776 48.71 -1.74 22.51
CA GLU A 776 49.50 -1.03 23.56
C GLU A 776 49.28 0.50 23.62
N VAL A 777 48.50 1.04 22.68
CA VAL A 777 48.08 2.46 22.58
C VAL A 777 46.54 2.55 22.55
N ALA A 778 45.87 1.54 23.11
CA ALA A 778 44.43 1.49 23.27
C ALA A 778 44.10 2.07 24.65
N SER A 779 43.64 3.31 24.68
CA SER A 779 43.00 3.86 25.87
C SER A 779 41.85 2.93 26.28
N ALA A 780 41.94 2.36 27.49
CA ALA A 780 40.84 1.62 28.10
C ALA A 780 39.57 2.49 28.31
N ASN A 781 39.70 3.80 28.13
CA ASN A 781 38.60 4.75 28.03
C ASN A 781 38.33 5.13 26.55
N PRO A 782 37.22 4.66 25.93
CA PRO A 782 36.88 4.95 24.54
C PRO A 782 36.58 6.43 24.24
N ALA A 783 36.49 7.31 25.26
CA ALA A 783 36.39 8.76 25.07
C ALA A 783 37.69 9.40 24.54
N HIS A 784 38.80 8.66 24.43
CA HIS A 784 40.11 9.17 24.00
C HIS A 784 40.70 8.35 22.84
N PRO A 785 40.31 8.62 21.57
CA PRO A 785 41.01 8.06 20.42
C PRO A 785 42.42 8.65 20.34
N HIS A 786 43.45 7.80 20.34
CA HIS A 786 44.83 8.27 20.27
C HIS A 786 45.14 8.88 18.90
N VAL A 787 45.51 10.16 18.91
CA VAL A 787 46.12 10.87 17.78
C VAL A 787 47.60 10.51 17.80
N PHE A 788 48.06 9.71 16.82
CA PHE A 788 49.45 9.28 16.74
C PHE A 788 50.27 10.13 15.74
N HIS A 789 49.61 10.93 14.90
CA HIS A 789 50.23 11.99 14.10
C HIS A 789 49.26 13.16 13.92
N GLU A 790 49.75 14.39 13.96
CA GLU A 790 48.97 15.60 13.67
C GLU A 790 49.83 16.60 12.89
N MET A 791 49.24 17.24 11.87
CA MET A 791 49.90 18.28 11.07
C MET A 791 48.95 19.47 10.78
N PRO A 792 49.46 20.68 10.51
CA PRO A 792 48.67 21.75 9.91
C PRO A 792 48.07 21.31 8.58
N ALA A 793 46.83 21.68 8.28
CA ALA A 793 46.18 21.34 7.01
C ALA A 793 46.54 22.38 5.92
N PRO A 794 47.17 22.00 4.81
CA PRO A 794 47.51 22.93 3.72
C PRO A 794 46.27 23.21 2.85
N LEU A 795 45.40 24.09 3.34
CA LEU A 795 44.21 24.57 2.64
C LEU A 795 44.53 25.21 1.28
N GLY A 796 43.60 25.10 0.34
CA GLY A 796 43.73 25.62 -1.03
C GLY A 796 44.67 24.79 -1.92
N THR A 797 45.16 23.63 -1.45
CA THR A 797 46.12 22.80 -2.20
C THR A 797 45.69 21.34 -2.27
N TRP A 798 46.15 20.67 -3.33
CA TRP A 798 45.98 19.23 -3.48
C TRP A 798 46.90 18.46 -2.53
N MET A 799 46.34 17.40 -1.96
CA MET A 799 46.97 16.53 -0.99
C MET A 799 46.94 15.08 -1.47
N ASP A 800 48.06 14.61 -2.00
CA ASP A 800 48.28 13.24 -2.44
C ASP A 800 48.77 12.41 -1.25
N PHE A 801 47.84 11.70 -0.62
CA PHE A 801 48.15 10.79 0.47
C PHE A 801 48.44 9.40 -0.07
N VAL A 802 49.55 8.82 0.38
CA VAL A 802 49.99 7.50 -0.04
C VAL A 802 50.36 6.68 1.18
N PHE A 803 49.73 5.52 1.36
CA PHE A 803 49.99 4.61 2.47
C PHE A 803 50.64 3.32 1.96
N ARG A 804 51.89 3.08 2.36
CA ARG A 804 52.58 1.80 2.19
C ARG A 804 52.30 0.94 3.39
N ILE A 805 51.68 -0.23 3.18
CA ILE A 805 51.32 -1.13 4.27
C ILE A 805 51.92 -2.52 4.04
N ARG A 806 52.64 -3.01 5.05
CA ARG A 806 53.25 -4.35 5.10
C ARG A 806 52.58 -5.15 6.22
N TRP A 807 52.05 -6.32 5.87
CA TRP A 807 51.37 -7.24 6.79
C TRP A 807 52.32 -8.38 7.17
N SER A 808 52.36 -8.75 8.45
CA SER A 808 53.07 -9.94 8.94
C SER A 808 52.10 -10.93 9.57
N ARG A 809 52.37 -12.23 9.39
CA ARG A 809 51.68 -13.31 10.10
C ARG A 809 52.05 -13.39 11.59
N GLU A 810 53.23 -12.88 11.96
CA GLU A 810 53.81 -13.01 13.31
C GLU A 810 53.49 -11.80 14.22
N GLY A 811 52.68 -10.85 13.73
CA GLY A 811 52.20 -9.67 14.48
C GLY A 811 52.75 -8.34 13.94
N ASP A 812 54.03 -8.29 13.61
CA ASP A 812 54.74 -7.04 13.27
C ASP A 812 54.38 -6.47 11.88
N SER A 813 53.32 -5.67 11.85
CA SER A 813 52.89 -4.93 10.66
C SER A 813 53.48 -3.52 10.65
N ALA A 814 53.60 -2.93 9.46
CA ALA A 814 54.13 -1.58 9.29
C ALA A 814 53.21 -0.74 8.40
N ILE A 815 53.00 0.52 8.77
CA ILE A 815 52.35 1.55 7.97
C ILE A 815 53.34 2.70 7.79
N GLU A 816 53.59 3.10 6.57
CA GLU A 816 54.21 4.39 6.26
C GLU A 816 53.22 5.23 5.47
N ALA A 817 53.05 6.48 5.89
CA ALA A 817 52.28 7.46 5.16
C ALA A 817 53.20 8.48 4.52
N PHE A 818 52.84 8.90 3.31
CA PHE A 818 53.49 9.97 2.57
C PHE A 818 52.41 10.99 2.17
N LEU A 819 52.80 12.26 2.11
CA LEU A 819 51.98 13.36 1.61
C LEU A 819 52.77 14.11 0.53
N ASN A 820 52.20 14.24 -0.67
CA ASN A 820 52.81 14.90 -1.83
C ASN A 820 54.24 14.36 -2.09
N GLY A 821 54.38 13.02 -2.02
CA GLY A 821 55.64 12.29 -2.18
C GLY A 821 56.63 12.37 -1.00
N LYS A 822 56.36 13.15 0.05
CA LYS A 822 57.25 13.28 1.22
C LYS A 822 56.79 12.36 2.37
N PRO A 823 57.69 11.71 3.12
CA PRO A 823 57.32 10.94 4.30
C PRO A 823 56.57 11.81 5.31
N LEU A 824 55.44 11.31 5.80
CA LEU A 824 54.57 11.97 6.77
C LEU A 824 54.71 11.32 8.16
N PHE A 825 54.52 10.00 8.23
CA PHE A 825 54.80 9.21 9.44
C PHE A 825 55.15 7.76 9.10
N SER A 826 55.76 7.05 10.06
CA SER A 826 55.94 5.61 10.04
C SER A 826 55.45 5.03 11.36
N PHE A 827 54.74 3.91 11.31
CA PHE A 827 54.21 3.17 12.46
C PHE A 827 54.58 1.70 12.30
N TRP A 828 55.07 1.09 13.38
CA TRP A 828 55.45 -0.32 13.46
C TRP A 828 54.78 -0.92 14.69
N GLY A 829 54.03 -2.01 14.50
CA GLY A 829 53.33 -2.68 15.58
C GLY A 829 52.16 -3.56 15.11
N PRO A 830 51.44 -4.19 16.05
CA PRO A 830 50.34 -5.09 15.72
C PRO A 830 49.14 -4.32 15.17
N LEU A 831 48.98 -4.38 13.84
CA LEU A 831 47.69 -4.25 13.17
C LEU A 831 46.86 -5.54 13.26
N GLY A 832 47.29 -6.49 14.11
CA GLY A 832 46.69 -7.75 14.50
C GLY A 832 46.41 -8.77 13.38
N TYR A 833 45.77 -9.88 13.75
CA TYR A 833 45.59 -11.07 12.93
C TYR A 833 44.92 -10.88 11.55
N ARG A 834 45.32 -11.68 10.56
CA ARG A 834 44.74 -11.72 9.20
C ARG A 834 44.05 -13.06 8.97
N ASN A 835 42.76 -13.03 8.67
CA ASN A 835 42.00 -14.23 8.29
C ASN A 835 42.55 -14.86 7.00
N GLU A 836 42.84 -16.16 7.03
CA GLU A 836 43.45 -16.88 5.90
C GLU A 836 42.47 -17.13 4.74
N GLU A 837 41.17 -17.18 5.00
CA GLU A 837 40.11 -17.45 4.01
C GLU A 837 39.72 -16.22 3.19
N LYS A 838 40.12 -15.00 3.60
CA LYS A 838 39.67 -13.74 2.99
C LYS A 838 40.82 -12.75 2.85
N ALA A 839 41.05 -12.30 1.62
CA ALA A 839 42.01 -11.23 1.38
C ALA A 839 41.53 -9.92 2.06
N PRO A 840 42.46 -9.09 2.55
CA PRO A 840 42.12 -7.79 3.11
C PRO A 840 41.63 -6.84 2.02
N TYR A 841 40.65 -5.99 2.37
CA TYR A 841 40.15 -4.91 1.51
C TYR A 841 40.21 -3.57 2.24
N PHE A 842 40.39 -2.50 1.45
CA PHE A 842 40.50 -1.12 1.92
C PHE A 842 39.23 -0.35 1.58
N LYS A 843 38.66 0.42 2.51
CA LYS A 843 37.51 1.31 2.25
C LYS A 843 37.86 2.77 2.51
N LEU A 844 37.63 3.58 1.49
CA LEU A 844 37.67 5.05 1.53
C LEU A 844 36.26 5.60 1.82
N GLY A 845 36.14 6.61 2.69
CA GLY A 845 34.86 7.25 3.01
C GLY A 845 34.97 8.69 3.50
N LEU A 846 33.88 9.44 3.38
CA LEU A 846 33.73 10.80 3.89
C LEU A 846 32.66 10.84 4.99
N TYR A 847 32.91 11.61 6.05
CA TYR A 847 31.98 11.76 7.17
C TYR A 847 32.00 13.21 7.71
N ALA A 848 30.82 13.76 7.96
CA ALA A 848 30.65 15.08 8.57
C ALA A 848 29.54 15.00 9.64
N SER A 849 29.82 15.49 10.84
CA SER A 849 28.91 15.44 11.98
C SER A 849 27.80 16.50 11.94
N ALA A 850 27.92 17.49 11.06
CA ALA A 850 26.96 18.59 10.89
C ALA A 850 26.90 19.03 9.41
N ALA A 851 26.02 20.00 9.11
CA ALA A 851 25.82 20.53 7.75
C ALA A 851 27.10 21.18 7.20
N ILE A 852 27.41 20.92 5.94
CA ILE A 852 28.62 21.44 5.29
C ILE A 852 28.26 22.76 4.59
N ASP A 853 29.03 23.82 4.82
CA ASP A 853 28.76 25.14 4.23
C ASP A 853 29.47 25.38 2.87
N ALA A 854 30.49 24.59 2.55
CA ALA A 854 31.29 24.71 1.32
C ALA A 854 31.69 23.32 0.76
N PRO A 855 31.71 23.12 -0.57
CA PRO A 855 31.85 21.78 -1.14
C PRO A 855 33.22 21.13 -0.86
N LEU A 856 33.20 19.87 -0.40
CA LEU A 856 34.39 19.07 -0.14
C LEU A 856 34.53 17.99 -1.21
N VAL A 857 35.69 17.90 -1.86
CA VAL A 857 35.92 16.99 -2.99
C VAL A 857 37.18 16.13 -2.80
N ALA A 858 36.98 14.81 -2.76
CA ALA A 858 38.06 13.82 -2.71
C ALA A 858 38.12 13.01 -4.01
N TYR A 859 39.32 12.72 -4.50
CA TYR A 859 39.55 12.01 -5.76
C TYR A 859 40.50 10.84 -5.53
N HIS A 860 39.97 9.61 -5.54
CA HIS A 860 40.82 8.44 -5.62
C HIS A 860 41.18 8.20 -7.08
N ASP A 861 42.36 8.63 -7.49
CA ASP A 861 42.90 8.37 -8.81
C ASP A 861 44.16 7.50 -8.72
N ASN A 862 44.25 6.52 -9.62
CA ASN A 862 45.32 5.52 -9.76
C ASN A 862 45.75 4.70 -8.52
N TYR A 863 45.15 3.51 -8.38
CA TYR A 863 45.80 2.39 -7.68
C TYR A 863 46.88 1.75 -8.56
N SER A 864 48.13 1.76 -8.08
CA SER A 864 49.27 1.06 -8.70
C SER A 864 49.83 -0.01 -7.77
N ARG A 865 49.88 -1.26 -8.26
CA ARG A 865 50.46 -2.41 -7.53
C ARG A 865 51.87 -2.69 -8.03
N GLY A 866 52.88 -2.28 -7.27
CA GLY A 866 54.29 -2.65 -7.50
C GLY A 866 54.76 -3.76 -6.55
N PRO A 867 55.73 -4.60 -6.94
CA PRO A 867 56.36 -5.59 -6.07
C PRO A 867 57.48 -5.03 -5.17
N SER A 868 57.89 -3.76 -5.36
CA SER A 868 58.92 -3.07 -4.57
C SER A 868 58.70 -1.55 -4.55
N PHE A 869 59.42 -0.84 -3.68
CA PHE A 869 59.36 0.61 -3.49
C PHE A 869 59.53 1.41 -4.81
N ASP A 870 60.52 1.04 -5.63
CA ASP A 870 60.83 1.75 -6.89
C ASP A 870 59.77 1.56 -7.99
N ALA A 871 58.88 0.56 -7.85
CA ALA A 871 57.84 0.25 -8.82
C ALA A 871 56.56 1.10 -8.64
N VAL A 872 56.45 1.86 -7.55
CA VAL A 872 55.37 2.83 -7.28
C VAL A 872 56.01 4.10 -6.71
N ASP A 873 56.48 4.96 -7.60
CA ASP A 873 57.04 6.26 -7.23
C ASP A 873 55.90 7.25 -6.89
N PRO A 874 55.78 7.71 -5.64
CA PRO A 874 54.68 8.58 -5.23
C PRO A 874 54.74 9.97 -5.86
N SER A 875 55.86 10.38 -6.47
CA SER A 875 55.95 11.62 -7.27
C SER A 875 55.29 11.51 -8.65
N LYS A 876 54.92 10.30 -9.08
CA LYS A 876 54.30 10.03 -10.40
C LYS A 876 52.78 9.89 -10.35
N LEU A 877 52.15 9.98 -9.18
CA LEU A 877 50.73 9.63 -9.05
C LEU A 877 49.79 10.61 -9.75
N HIS A 878 50.07 11.92 -9.80
CA HIS A 878 49.51 12.84 -10.80
C HIS A 878 50.38 14.10 -11.01
N PRO A 879 50.53 14.62 -12.25
CA PRO A 879 50.80 16.03 -12.46
C PRO A 879 49.52 16.83 -12.19
N ALA A 880 49.61 17.90 -11.41
CA ALA A 880 48.46 18.70 -10.96
C ALA A 880 47.52 19.10 -12.14
N PRO A 881 46.25 18.64 -12.15
CA PRO A 881 45.30 19.02 -13.18
C PRO A 881 45.00 20.52 -13.12
N ALA A 882 44.94 21.17 -14.28
CA ALA A 882 44.54 22.57 -14.40
C ALA A 882 43.14 22.78 -13.81
N ALA A 883 42.91 23.94 -13.19
CA ALA A 883 41.68 24.26 -12.48
C ALA A 883 40.43 24.00 -13.34
N LEU A 884 39.52 23.17 -12.83
CA LEU A 884 38.19 22.99 -13.41
C LEU A 884 37.39 24.27 -13.20
N GLU A 885 36.91 24.87 -14.30
CA GLU A 885 36.02 26.04 -14.24
C GLU A 885 34.70 25.69 -13.52
N PRO A 886 34.10 26.62 -12.75
CA PRO A 886 32.92 26.36 -11.96
C PRO A 886 31.64 26.30 -12.80
N VAL A 887 30.72 25.41 -12.42
CA VAL A 887 29.33 25.31 -12.88
C VAL A 887 28.40 25.32 -11.67
#